data_AF-A0A1X1WZG5-F1
#
_entry.id   AF-A0A1X1WZG5-F1
#
_cell.length_a   1.000
_cell.length_b   1.000
_cell.length_c   1.000
_cell.angle_alpha   90.00
_cell.angle_beta   90.00
_cell.angle_gamma   90.00
#
_symmetry.space_group_name_H-M   'P 1'
#
loop_
_entity.id
_entity.type
_entity.pdbx_description
1 polymer ?
#
loop_
_entity_poly.entity_id
_entity_poly.type
_entity_poly.pdbx_seq_one_letter_code
_entity_poly.pdbx_strand_id
1 'polypeptide(L)'
;MTDTAHRLPAPTRDVLAELRPLLDALAAVAVQGKIPDPQLLARAVAAQPALSALAGDPRTGEPYSRSVLRVDDQVEIMLARWRPGHGCAPHDHGGAGGFVIAVEGDFDERRFTWAGTQLAVAESAVRQRGTVIEISPEVIHDMSAPGGGLSLHLYSPPPAGMRVFDLQRAEVLELVGNYGAWIPSGEHRRTPFAAVAPQQPVIWVAHTTHYRGGSAEFAVAAATMGRELAAAHPDAEVVVSGLHRKADFAAELARFTSSGRVISQLHLISHSGMYGPMFGSTDWPEQFSPHEWQDMTIPFAADGQAFFHACRTARWFTPFFADVFGVATFGNHNYTTVSARKDRFAWAGRQPTARPSLYLIAAPGRKSHGWAGSMRKYLGCAAEPMVHSSPAAAQHERSYDRVADLYDRAYADIRVRQAEWQWVAGRLAATHAELGRRVRVLEIGCGNGALLRALDDNGDIDFAVGVDSSAGMLARARERNRDRTRLRFGQVSGPALDVPDDHVDVVISFLSFRYLDWDPVMAEIRRVLAPGGRLWVVDMVEQPTRIRDLPLLARSAAAHLRTRRERPGFTHDLATLTNHPEWRKMLQHNPIRAEHEYRWYFGSRFPGAGLQTLTASRAARVVAFDSGPLAKGQTTPLTYP
;
A
#
# COMPACT_ATOMS: atom_id res chain seq x y z
N MET A 1 29.32 26.17 17.59
CA MET A 1 30.26 27.11 16.94
C MET A 1 31.30 26.28 16.24
N THR A 2 31.11 26.05 14.94
CA THR A 2 32.11 25.40 14.09
C THR A 2 33.29 26.35 13.84
N ASP A 3 34.42 25.75 13.48
CA ASP A 3 35.83 26.21 13.44
C ASP A 3 36.16 27.46 12.57
N THR A 4 35.18 28.30 12.25
CA THR A 4 35.33 29.52 11.42
C THR A 4 35.60 30.79 12.22
N ALA A 5 35.15 30.88 13.48
CA ALA A 5 35.31 32.09 14.30
C ALA A 5 36.77 32.38 14.72
N HIS A 6 37.63 31.36 14.79
CA HIS A 6 39.04 31.51 15.20
C HIS A 6 39.97 32.09 14.12
N ARG A 7 39.51 32.22 12.86
CA ARG A 7 40.30 32.76 11.74
C ARG A 7 40.00 34.21 11.39
N LEU A 8 39.07 34.87 12.10
CA LEU A 8 38.71 36.27 11.84
C LEU A 8 39.69 37.25 12.52
N PRO A 9 39.99 38.41 11.91
CA PRO A 9 40.76 39.49 12.54
C PRO A 9 40.18 39.85 13.91
N ALA A 10 41.04 40.19 14.89
CA ALA A 10 40.61 40.54 16.25
C ALA A 10 39.44 41.55 16.33
N PRO A 11 39.43 42.68 15.59
CA PRO A 11 38.32 43.63 15.65
C PRO A 11 36.98 43.06 15.16
N THR A 12 36.99 42.07 14.26
CA THR A 12 35.77 41.38 13.79
C THR A 12 35.20 40.45 14.86
N ARG A 13 36.04 39.89 15.72
CA ARG A 13 35.61 39.01 16.82
C ARG A 13 34.92 39.78 17.94
N ASP A 14 35.43 40.97 18.27
CA ASP A 14 34.86 41.81 19.33
C ASP A 14 33.44 42.27 18.95
N VAL A 15 33.25 42.74 17.71
CA VAL A 15 31.93 43.14 17.17
C VAL A 15 30.94 41.96 17.16
N LEU A 16 31.38 40.76 16.81
CA LEU A 16 30.53 39.58 16.83
C LEU A 16 30.14 39.16 18.27
N ALA A 17 31.04 39.35 19.24
CA ALA A 17 30.77 39.09 20.65
C ALA A 17 29.72 40.05 21.21
N GLU A 18 29.77 41.33 20.83
CA GLU A 18 28.76 42.34 21.20
C GLU A 18 27.36 41.99 20.65
N LEU A 19 27.30 41.48 19.42
CA LEU A 19 26.04 41.10 18.77
C LEU A 19 25.48 39.76 19.25
N ARG A 20 26.25 38.96 19.99
CA ARG A 20 25.89 37.61 20.38
C ARG A 20 24.50 37.50 21.05
N PRO A 21 24.13 38.34 22.04
CA PRO A 21 22.83 38.24 22.68
C PRO A 21 21.66 38.55 21.74
N LEU A 22 21.87 39.42 20.75
CA LEU A 22 20.86 39.71 19.72
C LEU A 22 20.70 38.51 18.76
N LEU A 23 21.81 37.94 18.29
CA LEU A 23 21.80 36.79 17.38
C LEU A 23 21.18 35.55 18.05
N ASP A 24 21.44 35.32 19.34
CA ASP A 24 20.83 34.22 20.09
C ASP A 24 19.31 34.41 20.25
N ALA A 25 18.85 35.64 20.50
CA ALA A 25 17.42 35.94 20.60
C ALA A 25 16.69 35.75 19.25
N LEU A 26 17.29 36.21 18.15
CA LEU A 26 16.74 36.04 16.81
C LEU A 26 16.73 34.56 16.38
N ALA A 27 17.79 33.81 16.69
CA ALA A 27 17.86 32.36 16.48
C ALA A 27 16.69 31.62 17.15
N ALA A 28 16.44 31.91 18.44
CA ALA A 28 15.38 31.26 19.19
C ALA A 28 13.98 31.49 18.58
N VAL A 29 13.76 32.66 17.96
CA VAL A 29 12.52 32.99 17.26
C VAL A 29 12.40 32.23 15.93
N ALA A 30 13.48 32.18 15.14
CA ALA A 30 13.52 31.46 13.87
C ALA A 30 13.29 29.94 14.05
N VAL A 31 13.91 29.34 15.07
CA VAL A 31 13.74 27.91 15.39
C VAL A 31 12.31 27.56 15.78
N GLN A 32 11.55 28.51 16.32
CA GLN A 32 10.13 28.34 16.62
C GLN A 32 9.22 28.55 15.41
N GLY A 33 9.76 28.89 14.23
CA GLY A 33 8.97 29.24 13.05
C GLY A 33 8.15 30.52 13.23
N LYS A 34 8.67 31.49 13.99
CA LYS A 34 8.02 32.78 14.25
C LYS A 34 8.85 33.93 13.67
N ILE A 35 8.23 35.12 13.60
CA ILE A 35 8.89 36.39 13.30
C ILE A 35 9.22 37.17 14.60
N PRO A 36 10.26 38.02 14.61
CA PRO A 36 10.63 38.79 15.80
C PRO A 36 9.54 39.80 16.14
N ASP A 37 9.31 40.00 17.45
CA ASP A 37 8.43 41.04 17.94
C ASP A 37 9.02 42.45 17.65
N PRO A 38 8.21 43.52 17.79
CA PRO A 38 8.67 44.88 17.50
C PRO A 38 9.89 45.34 18.32
N GLN A 39 10.07 44.83 19.55
CA GLN A 39 11.20 45.22 20.39
C GLN A 39 12.50 44.58 19.90
N LEU A 40 12.45 43.27 19.59
CA LEU A 40 13.59 42.54 19.05
C LEU A 40 13.96 43.04 17.64
N LEU A 41 12.97 43.37 16.82
CA LEU A 41 13.17 43.99 15.51
C LEU A 41 13.85 45.35 15.61
N ALA A 42 13.40 46.24 16.52
CA ALA A 42 14.04 47.53 16.74
C ALA A 42 15.50 47.38 17.19
N ARG A 43 15.81 46.39 18.04
CA ARG A 43 17.20 46.07 18.43
C ARG A 43 18.05 45.62 17.24
N ALA A 44 17.51 44.79 16.35
CA ALA A 44 18.22 44.36 15.14
C ALA A 44 18.52 45.54 14.20
N VAL A 45 17.56 46.45 14.04
CA VAL A 45 17.70 47.66 13.21
C VAL A 45 18.69 48.66 13.83
N ALA A 46 18.73 48.78 15.16
CA ALA A 46 19.69 49.63 15.88
C ALA A 46 21.13 49.09 15.79
N ALA A 47 21.29 47.78 15.63
CA ALA A 47 22.58 47.12 15.45
C ALA A 47 23.20 47.30 14.05
N GLN A 48 22.57 48.09 13.16
CA GLN A 48 23.02 48.29 11.78
C GLN A 48 24.51 48.63 11.64
N PRO A 49 25.12 49.55 12.41
CA PRO A 49 26.54 49.89 12.23
C PRO A 49 27.47 48.69 12.47
N ALA A 50 27.19 47.91 13.52
CA ALA A 50 27.95 46.71 13.88
C ALA A 50 27.75 45.60 12.84
N LEU A 51 26.50 45.38 12.38
CA LEU A 51 26.21 44.40 11.32
C LEU A 51 26.88 44.80 10.00
N SER A 52 26.87 46.08 9.65
CA SER A 52 27.52 46.60 8.44
C SER A 52 29.03 46.35 8.47
N ALA A 53 29.69 46.57 9.61
CA ALA A 53 31.12 46.29 9.76
C ALA A 53 31.50 44.80 9.56
N LEU A 54 30.55 43.87 9.74
CA LEU A 54 30.75 42.43 9.52
C LEU A 54 30.43 41.97 8.10
N ALA A 55 29.71 42.77 7.31
CA ALA A 55 29.29 42.40 5.96
C ALA A 55 30.35 42.81 4.92
N GLY A 56 30.93 41.83 4.23
CA GLY A 56 31.86 42.07 3.12
C GLY A 56 31.19 42.69 1.90
N ASP A 57 31.99 43.10 0.91
CA ASP A 57 31.47 43.63 -0.36
C ASP A 57 31.12 42.52 -1.37
N PRO A 58 30.08 42.70 -2.20
CA PRO A 58 29.73 41.74 -3.24
C PRO A 58 30.85 41.62 -4.28
N ARG A 59 31.20 40.39 -4.68
CA ARG A 59 32.18 40.18 -5.76
C ARG A 59 31.62 40.63 -7.10
N THR A 60 32.48 40.75 -8.10
CA THR A 60 32.08 41.11 -9.46
C THR A 60 31.04 40.13 -10.00
N GLY A 61 29.89 40.64 -10.43
CA GLY A 61 28.78 39.83 -10.95
C GLY A 61 27.80 39.31 -9.90
N GLU A 62 28.10 39.44 -8.59
CA GLU A 62 27.18 39.05 -7.52
C GLU A 62 26.27 40.25 -7.14
N PRO A 63 24.94 40.04 -6.98
CA PRO A 63 24.01 41.10 -6.57
C PRO A 63 24.20 41.52 -5.11
N TYR A 64 24.67 40.61 -4.27
CA TYR A 64 24.96 40.85 -2.86
C TYR A 64 26.09 39.93 -2.36
N SER A 65 26.77 40.33 -1.28
CA SER A 65 27.75 39.49 -0.58
C SER A 65 27.05 38.59 0.43
N ARG A 66 27.58 37.40 0.72
CA ARG A 66 27.02 36.51 1.74
C ARG A 66 28.02 36.33 2.89
N SER A 67 27.69 36.89 4.05
CA SER A 67 28.55 36.83 5.24
C SER A 67 27.85 36.02 6.35
N VAL A 68 28.25 34.76 6.54
CA VAL A 68 27.65 33.87 7.55
C VAL A 68 28.13 34.27 8.94
N LEU A 69 27.19 34.66 9.81
CA LEU A 69 27.46 35.04 11.20
C LEU A 69 27.39 33.86 12.16
N ARG A 70 26.46 32.93 11.89
CA ARG A 70 26.23 31.73 12.70
C ARG A 70 25.68 30.62 11.82
N VAL A 71 26.16 29.40 12.04
CA VAL A 71 25.53 28.17 11.56
C VAL A 71 25.71 27.09 12.62
N ASP A 72 24.63 26.41 12.96
CA ASP A 72 24.59 25.20 13.77
C ASP A 72 23.58 24.20 13.19
N ASP A 73 23.18 23.19 13.94
CA ASP A 73 22.20 22.17 13.51
C ASP A 73 20.77 22.70 13.39
N GLN A 74 20.48 23.86 13.99
CA GLN A 74 19.12 24.42 14.07
C GLN A 74 18.93 25.66 13.22
N VAL A 75 19.96 26.51 13.06
CA VAL A 75 19.79 27.81 12.38
C VAL A 75 21.04 28.26 11.63
N GLU A 76 20.82 28.86 10.45
CA GLU A 76 21.78 29.72 9.76
C GLU A 76 21.40 31.19 9.93
N ILE A 77 22.35 32.03 10.32
CA ILE A 77 22.23 33.49 10.32
C ILE A 77 23.31 34.07 9.41
N MET A 78 22.90 34.86 8.42
CA MET A 78 23.80 35.49 7.46
C MET A 78 23.40 36.93 7.14
N LEU A 79 24.38 37.74 6.75
CA LEU A 79 24.21 39.11 6.26
C LEU A 79 24.38 39.18 4.75
N ALA A 80 23.49 39.92 4.09
CA ALA A 80 23.59 40.27 2.68
C ALA A 80 23.81 41.77 2.49
N ARG A 81 24.98 42.16 1.98
CA ARG A 81 25.24 43.53 1.52
C ARG A 81 24.94 43.63 0.03
N TRP A 82 23.95 44.43 -0.31
CA TRP A 82 23.40 44.52 -1.66
C TRP A 82 24.04 45.64 -2.48
N ARG A 83 24.31 45.33 -3.75
CA ARG A 83 24.77 46.30 -4.73
C ARG A 83 23.57 47.15 -5.20
N PRO A 84 23.71 48.48 -5.29
CA PRO A 84 22.65 49.34 -5.80
C PRO A 84 22.19 48.93 -7.20
N GLY A 85 20.86 48.89 -7.39
CA GLY A 85 20.20 48.55 -8.66
C GLY A 85 20.28 47.09 -9.08
N HIS A 86 20.78 46.20 -8.22
CA HIS A 86 20.88 44.76 -8.50
C HIS A 86 19.86 43.96 -7.69
N GLY A 87 19.46 42.82 -8.24
CA GLY A 87 18.53 41.88 -7.61
C GLY A 87 19.02 40.45 -7.70
N CYS A 88 18.51 39.63 -6.78
CA CYS A 88 18.67 38.19 -6.84
C CYS A 88 17.71 37.59 -7.87
N ALA A 89 17.97 36.35 -8.31
CA ALA A 89 17.03 35.60 -9.13
C ALA A 89 15.91 35.02 -8.24
N PRO A 90 14.72 34.72 -8.79
CA PRO A 90 13.70 34.02 -8.02
C PRO A 90 14.24 32.71 -7.49
N HIS A 91 14.01 32.43 -6.21
CA HIS A 91 14.58 31.27 -5.54
C HIS A 91 13.67 30.79 -4.40
N ASP A 92 13.83 29.52 -4.04
CA ASP A 92 13.30 28.96 -2.81
C ASP A 92 14.38 28.88 -1.71
N HIS A 93 14.03 28.26 -0.60
CA HIS A 93 14.87 28.18 0.59
C HIS A 93 15.22 26.74 0.96
N GLY A 94 15.18 25.79 0.01
CA GLY A 94 15.59 24.41 0.26
C GLY A 94 14.81 23.70 1.37
N GLY A 95 13.55 24.08 1.58
CA GLY A 95 12.70 23.57 2.65
C GLY A 95 12.86 24.28 4.00
N ALA A 96 13.76 25.27 4.11
CA ALA A 96 13.91 26.08 5.32
C ALA A 96 12.79 27.13 5.44
N GLY A 97 12.33 27.38 6.67
CA GLY A 97 11.56 28.56 7.02
C GLY A 97 12.44 29.63 7.68
N GLY A 98 11.83 30.75 8.07
CA GLY A 98 12.49 31.80 8.85
C GLY A 98 12.07 33.19 8.42
N PHE A 99 13.00 34.13 8.42
CA PHE A 99 12.70 35.52 8.06
C PHE A 99 13.93 36.31 7.65
N VAL A 100 13.69 37.39 6.92
CA VAL A 100 14.68 38.39 6.51
C VAL A 100 14.31 39.74 7.13
N ILE A 101 15.29 40.43 7.71
CA ILE A 101 15.13 41.79 8.24
C ILE A 101 15.82 42.78 7.31
N ALA A 102 15.11 43.81 6.86
CA ALA A 102 15.70 44.94 6.15
C ALA A 102 16.39 45.88 7.16
N VAL A 103 17.71 45.77 7.31
CA VAL A 103 18.48 46.50 8.34
C VAL A 103 18.89 47.89 7.84
N GLU A 104 19.20 48.01 6.55
CA GLU A 104 19.60 49.25 5.87
C GLU A 104 19.06 49.25 4.44
N GLY A 105 18.55 50.39 3.99
CA GLY A 105 17.95 50.54 2.67
C GLY A 105 16.54 49.96 2.57
N ASP A 106 15.93 50.17 1.40
CA ASP A 106 14.62 49.64 1.03
C ASP A 106 14.80 48.58 -0.06
N PHE A 107 13.93 47.58 -0.05
CA PHE A 107 14.00 46.43 -0.97
C PHE A 107 12.69 46.25 -1.72
N ASP A 108 12.76 45.96 -3.00
CA ASP A 108 11.60 45.51 -3.77
C ASP A 108 11.57 43.97 -3.72
N GLU A 109 10.50 43.39 -3.18
CA GLU A 109 10.27 41.94 -3.16
C GLU A 109 9.17 41.57 -4.15
N ARG A 110 9.40 40.51 -4.94
CA ARG A 110 8.34 39.86 -5.73
C ARG A 110 8.20 38.42 -5.29
N ARG A 111 6.97 37.98 -5.03
CA ARG A 111 6.65 36.59 -4.72
C ARG A 111 6.02 35.93 -5.94
N PHE A 112 6.35 34.67 -6.16
CA PHE A 112 5.93 33.90 -7.33
C PHE A 112 5.05 32.72 -6.94
N THR A 113 4.12 32.39 -7.82
CA THR A 113 3.34 31.15 -7.78
C THR A 113 3.37 30.46 -9.13
N TRP A 114 3.06 29.17 -9.14
CA TRP A 114 2.94 28.41 -10.38
C TRP A 114 1.64 28.74 -11.11
N ALA A 115 1.74 29.15 -12.37
CA ALA A 115 0.65 29.29 -13.32
C ALA A 115 0.84 28.25 -14.43
N GLY A 116 0.29 27.04 -14.21
CA GLY A 116 0.62 25.87 -15.01
C GLY A 116 2.10 25.49 -14.84
N THR A 117 2.86 25.45 -15.93
CA THR A 117 4.30 25.12 -15.92
C THR A 117 5.21 26.35 -15.88
N GLN A 118 4.66 27.55 -15.65
CA GLN A 118 5.41 28.81 -15.59
C GLN A 118 5.28 29.45 -14.21
N LEU A 119 6.26 30.27 -13.81
CA LEU A 119 6.15 31.11 -12.62
C LEU A 119 5.55 32.47 -13.00
N ALA A 120 4.54 32.88 -12.25
CA ALA A 120 3.92 34.19 -12.37
C ALA A 120 4.07 34.97 -11.05
N VAL A 121 4.22 36.29 -11.16
CA VAL A 121 4.27 37.17 -9.99
C VAL A 121 2.90 37.17 -9.32
N ALA A 122 2.84 36.72 -8.07
CA ALA A 122 1.65 36.68 -7.25
C ALA A 122 1.51 37.96 -6.41
N GLU A 123 2.63 38.50 -5.93
CA GLU A 123 2.67 39.70 -5.08
C GLU A 123 3.93 40.51 -5.40
N SER A 124 3.84 41.83 -5.25
CA SER A 124 4.99 42.73 -5.28
C SER A 124 4.85 43.75 -4.15
N ALA A 125 5.93 43.96 -3.39
CA ALA A 125 5.90 44.82 -2.23
C ALA A 125 7.24 45.55 -2.05
N VAL A 126 7.17 46.79 -1.59
CA VAL A 126 8.34 47.55 -1.13
C VAL A 126 8.52 47.28 0.36
N ARG A 127 9.68 46.77 0.74
CA ARG A 127 10.07 46.41 2.11
C ARG A 127 11.01 47.48 2.63
N GLN A 128 10.45 48.39 3.42
CA GLN A 128 11.21 49.49 4.02
C GLN A 128 12.17 49.00 5.10
N ARG A 129 13.19 49.81 5.41
CA ARG A 129 14.03 49.59 6.59
C ARG A 129 13.20 49.32 7.85
N GLY A 130 13.57 48.27 8.57
CA GLY A 130 12.91 47.82 9.79
C GLY A 130 11.66 46.98 9.58
N THR A 131 11.43 46.49 8.36
CA THR A 131 10.42 45.47 8.08
C THR A 131 10.99 44.06 8.19
N VAL A 132 10.10 43.11 8.46
CA VAL A 132 10.39 41.67 8.44
C VAL A 132 9.70 41.06 7.23
N ILE A 133 10.45 40.25 6.49
CA ILE A 133 9.96 39.45 5.38
C ILE A 133 9.93 38.01 5.87
N GLU A 134 8.73 37.47 6.04
CA GLU A 134 8.54 36.08 6.46
C GLU A 134 8.84 35.11 5.30
N ILE A 135 9.57 34.05 5.63
CA ILE A 135 9.98 32.99 4.70
C ILE A 135 9.38 31.66 5.18
N SER A 136 8.61 31.02 4.32
CA SER A 136 8.18 29.63 4.50
C SER A 136 8.82 28.72 3.45
N PRO A 137 8.82 27.39 3.66
CA PRO A 137 9.41 26.42 2.72
C PRO A 137 8.88 26.51 1.28
N GLU A 138 7.66 27.03 1.10
CA GLU A 138 6.96 27.14 -0.18
C GLU A 138 7.18 28.49 -0.88
N VAL A 139 7.75 29.48 -0.19
CA VAL A 139 7.94 30.83 -0.75
C VAL A 139 9.03 30.78 -1.82
N ILE A 140 8.63 31.14 -3.05
CA ILE A 140 9.53 31.50 -4.15
C ILE A 140 9.49 33.02 -4.28
N HIS A 141 10.63 33.68 -4.11
CA HIS A 141 10.69 35.12 -4.24
C HIS A 141 12.00 35.63 -4.86
N ASP A 142 11.99 36.87 -5.34
CA ASP A 142 13.19 37.63 -5.55
C ASP A 142 13.14 38.97 -4.81
N MET A 143 14.32 39.53 -4.61
CA MET A 143 14.54 40.80 -3.95
C MET A 143 15.54 41.62 -4.76
N SER A 144 15.31 42.93 -4.82
CA SER A 144 16.29 43.88 -5.35
C SER A 144 16.44 45.09 -4.44
N ALA A 145 17.60 45.74 -4.50
CA ALA A 145 17.91 46.90 -3.68
C ALA A 145 18.20 48.11 -4.57
N PRO A 146 17.19 48.95 -4.91
CA PRO A 146 17.38 50.09 -5.80
C PRO A 146 18.52 51.03 -5.35
N GLY A 147 18.58 51.33 -4.05
CA GLY A 147 19.64 52.16 -3.44
C GLY A 147 20.81 51.37 -2.83
N GLY A 148 20.83 50.04 -2.97
CA GLY A 148 21.67 49.17 -2.15
C GLY A 148 21.13 49.03 -0.73
N GLY A 149 21.81 48.25 0.11
CA GLY A 149 21.35 48.04 1.48
C GLY A 149 21.99 46.85 2.17
N LEU A 150 21.52 46.59 3.39
CA LEU A 150 21.94 45.47 4.24
C LEU A 150 20.70 44.73 4.75
N SER A 151 20.67 43.42 4.55
CA SER A 151 19.64 42.54 5.10
C SER A 151 20.24 41.45 5.99
N LEU A 152 19.51 41.07 7.02
CA LEU A 152 19.86 39.99 7.95
C LEU A 152 18.90 38.82 7.73
N HIS A 153 19.43 37.66 7.37
CA HIS A 153 18.66 36.48 6.99
C HIS A 153 18.80 35.41 8.06
N LEU A 154 17.68 34.79 8.43
CA LEU A 154 17.63 33.68 9.38
C LEU A 154 16.85 32.53 8.76
N TYR A 155 17.48 31.35 8.71
CA TYR A 155 16.90 30.14 8.13
C TYR A 155 16.95 28.98 9.12
N SER A 156 15.81 28.29 9.30
CA SER A 156 15.66 27.15 10.20
C SER A 156 14.78 26.06 9.56
N PRO A 157 15.26 24.81 9.44
CA PRO A 157 16.65 24.39 9.65
C PRO A 157 17.59 25.08 8.64
N PRO A 158 18.93 25.01 8.82
CA PRO A 158 19.87 25.52 7.84
C PRO A 158 19.64 24.83 6.48
N PRO A 159 19.49 25.58 5.38
CA PRO A 159 19.22 25.00 4.08
C PRO A 159 20.43 24.22 3.57
N ALA A 160 20.23 22.96 3.16
CA ALA A 160 21.28 22.15 2.53
C ALA A 160 21.58 22.57 1.08
N GLY A 161 20.62 23.26 0.45
CA GLY A 161 20.70 23.83 -0.88
C GLY A 161 19.50 24.72 -1.17
N MET A 162 19.41 25.26 -2.37
CA MET A 162 18.26 26.04 -2.84
C MET A 162 18.05 25.82 -4.34
N ARG A 163 16.82 26.06 -4.79
CA ARG A 163 16.48 26.14 -6.20
C ARG A 163 16.45 27.59 -6.65
N VAL A 164 17.15 27.89 -7.73
CA VAL A 164 17.14 29.20 -8.40
C VAL A 164 16.47 29.06 -9.76
N PHE A 165 15.48 29.91 -10.03
CA PHE A 165 14.61 29.83 -11.19
C PHE A 165 15.03 30.85 -12.27
N ASP A 166 15.48 30.34 -13.41
CA ASP A 166 15.81 31.12 -14.61
C ASP A 166 14.52 31.33 -15.42
N LEU A 167 13.85 32.46 -15.18
CA LEU A 167 12.60 32.81 -15.85
C LEU A 167 12.74 32.95 -17.37
N GLN A 168 13.94 33.27 -17.89
CA GLN A 168 14.15 33.43 -19.33
C GLN A 168 14.19 32.08 -20.04
N ARG A 169 14.77 31.06 -19.41
CA ARG A 169 14.86 29.71 -19.96
C ARG A 169 13.73 28.78 -19.53
N ALA A 170 12.93 29.20 -18.54
CA ALA A 170 11.97 28.33 -17.86
C ALA A 170 12.65 27.07 -17.29
N GLU A 171 13.79 27.27 -16.62
CA GLU A 171 14.61 26.20 -16.04
C GLU A 171 14.97 26.53 -14.60
N VAL A 172 15.11 25.49 -13.77
CA VAL A 172 15.56 25.59 -12.39
C VAL A 172 16.97 25.00 -12.25
N LEU A 173 17.78 25.65 -11.40
CA LEU A 173 19.11 25.21 -11.00
C LEU A 173 19.08 24.84 -9.53
N GLU A 174 19.59 23.66 -9.17
CA GLU A 174 19.79 23.25 -7.78
C GLU A 174 21.22 23.61 -7.35
N LEU A 175 21.32 24.48 -6.34
CA LEU A 175 22.59 24.93 -5.78
C LEU A 175 22.75 24.32 -4.37
N VAL A 176 23.84 23.58 -4.13
CA VAL A 176 24.07 22.83 -2.87
C VAL A 176 25.26 23.37 -2.05
N GLY A 177 25.04 23.83 -0.83
CA GLY A 177 26.07 24.44 0.01
C GLY A 177 26.02 25.98 0.00
N ASN A 178 27.17 26.64 0.16
CA ASN A 178 27.22 28.11 0.33
C ASN A 178 27.18 28.86 -1.01
N TYR A 179 25.99 28.90 -1.61
CA TYR A 179 25.71 29.67 -2.82
C TYR A 179 24.69 30.77 -2.53
N GLY A 180 24.73 31.85 -3.31
CA GLY A 180 23.71 32.87 -3.25
C GLY A 180 22.64 32.72 -4.32
N ALA A 181 21.55 33.45 -4.15
CA ALA A 181 20.36 33.38 -4.98
C ALA A 181 20.53 34.09 -6.34
N TRP A 182 21.45 33.65 -7.17
CA TRP A 182 21.63 34.18 -8.53
C TRP A 182 22.03 33.06 -9.47
N ILE A 183 21.88 33.28 -10.77
CA ILE A 183 22.26 32.30 -11.79
C ILE A 183 23.79 32.30 -11.91
N PRO A 184 24.50 31.22 -11.50
CA PRO A 184 25.95 31.17 -11.57
C PRO A 184 26.47 31.09 -13.02
N SER A 185 27.69 31.59 -13.23
CA SER A 185 28.42 31.43 -14.49
C SER A 185 29.05 30.05 -14.60
N GLY A 186 28.74 29.30 -15.67
CA GLY A 186 29.29 27.97 -15.92
C GLY A 186 28.22 26.93 -16.26
N GLU A 187 28.64 25.68 -16.45
CA GLU A 187 27.71 24.55 -16.62
C GLU A 187 27.21 24.05 -15.26
N HIS A 188 25.90 24.17 -15.06
CA HIS A 188 25.19 23.63 -13.91
C HIS A 188 24.03 22.79 -14.41
N ARG A 189 23.67 21.74 -13.65
CA ARG A 189 22.51 20.91 -13.96
C ARG A 189 21.25 21.78 -13.95
N ARG A 190 20.49 21.72 -15.05
CA ARG A 190 19.26 22.47 -15.27
C ARG A 190 18.10 21.49 -15.42
N THR A 191 16.97 21.83 -14.81
CA THR A 191 15.73 21.06 -14.91
C THR A 191 14.63 21.97 -15.45
N PRO A 192 13.90 21.60 -16.51
CA PRO A 192 12.81 22.42 -17.01
C PRO A 192 11.71 22.65 -15.95
N PHE A 193 11.08 23.82 -15.94
CA PHE A 193 9.98 24.14 -15.03
C PHE A 193 8.84 23.11 -15.09
N ALA A 194 8.52 22.59 -16.27
CA ALA A 194 7.49 21.57 -16.44
C ALA A 194 7.73 20.29 -15.61
N ALA A 195 8.98 19.98 -15.26
CA ALA A 195 9.35 18.82 -14.45
C ALA A 195 9.28 19.09 -12.93
N VAL A 196 9.20 20.35 -12.50
CA VAL A 196 9.17 20.75 -11.08
C VAL A 196 7.91 21.51 -10.67
N ALA A 197 7.10 21.93 -11.64
CA ALA A 197 5.81 22.55 -11.40
C ALA A 197 4.87 21.56 -10.68
N PRO A 198 4.07 22.00 -9.69
CA PRO A 198 3.03 21.19 -9.06
C PRO A 198 2.10 20.64 -10.13
N GLN A 199 2.08 19.31 -10.28
CA GLN A 199 1.19 18.64 -11.23
C GLN A 199 -0.21 18.56 -10.64
N GLN A 200 -1.24 18.78 -11.48
CA GLN A 200 -2.61 18.47 -11.07
C GLN A 200 -2.71 16.99 -10.69
N PRO A 201 -3.35 16.65 -9.56
CA PRO A 201 -3.56 15.26 -9.20
C PRO A 201 -4.45 14.58 -10.25
N VAL A 202 -4.25 13.28 -10.41
CA VAL A 202 -4.96 12.47 -11.39
C VAL A 202 -6.10 11.71 -10.73
N ILE A 203 -7.28 11.82 -11.32
CA ILE A 203 -8.38 10.87 -11.09
C ILE A 203 -8.33 9.87 -12.25
N TRP A 204 -7.89 8.65 -11.96
CA TRP A 204 -7.76 7.60 -12.96
C TRP A 204 -8.98 6.67 -12.93
N VAL A 205 -9.75 6.66 -14.02
CA VAL A 205 -10.90 5.77 -14.23
C VAL A 205 -10.51 4.68 -15.22
N ALA A 206 -10.10 3.53 -14.71
CA ALA A 206 -9.75 2.35 -15.49
C ALA A 206 -10.96 1.41 -15.64
N HIS A 207 -11.08 0.76 -16.80
CA HIS A 207 -12.04 -0.32 -17.00
C HIS A 207 -11.49 -1.47 -17.82
N THR A 208 -11.90 -2.70 -17.54
CA THR A 208 -11.48 -3.86 -18.34
C THR A 208 -12.27 -3.99 -19.63
N THR A 209 -11.62 -4.38 -20.73
CA THR A 209 -12.22 -4.33 -22.08
C THR A 209 -12.66 -5.68 -22.63
N HIS A 210 -12.20 -6.80 -22.07
CA HIS A 210 -12.36 -8.10 -22.72
C HIS A 210 -12.72 -9.26 -21.78
N TYR A 211 -12.44 -9.13 -20.49
CA TYR A 211 -12.69 -10.21 -19.54
C TYR A 211 -14.19 -10.37 -19.28
N ARG A 212 -14.78 -11.47 -19.78
CA ARG A 212 -16.21 -11.82 -19.62
C ARG A 212 -17.16 -10.76 -20.22
N GLY A 213 -18.40 -11.16 -20.47
CA GLY A 213 -19.42 -10.25 -21.02
C GLY A 213 -19.63 -8.97 -20.16
N GLY A 214 -20.05 -7.88 -20.80
CA GLY A 214 -20.31 -6.58 -20.15
C GLY A 214 -19.21 -5.53 -20.33
N SER A 215 -18.05 -5.89 -20.87
CA SER A 215 -16.92 -4.95 -21.03
C SER A 215 -17.22 -3.74 -21.93
N ALA A 216 -18.07 -3.89 -22.94
CA ALA A 216 -18.55 -2.76 -23.74
C ALA A 216 -19.45 -1.80 -22.93
N GLU A 217 -20.23 -2.34 -22.00
CA GLU A 217 -21.04 -1.53 -21.07
C GLU A 217 -20.16 -0.84 -20.04
N PHE A 218 -19.06 -1.49 -19.60
CA PHE A 218 -18.07 -0.89 -18.72
C PHE A 218 -17.39 0.32 -19.35
N ALA A 219 -17.10 0.29 -20.66
CA ALA A 219 -16.56 1.45 -21.36
C ALA A 219 -17.52 2.65 -21.32
N VAL A 220 -18.82 2.42 -21.54
CA VAL A 220 -19.84 3.48 -21.44
C VAL A 220 -19.96 4.00 -20.01
N ALA A 221 -19.92 3.12 -19.01
CA ALA A 221 -19.99 3.51 -17.61
C ALA A 221 -18.73 4.27 -17.15
N ALA A 222 -17.54 3.86 -17.60
CA ALA A 222 -16.28 4.56 -17.35
C ALA A 222 -16.29 5.96 -17.96
N ALA A 223 -16.75 6.09 -19.21
CA ALA A 223 -16.90 7.39 -19.87
C ALA A 223 -17.93 8.28 -19.16
N THR A 224 -19.02 7.70 -18.65
CA THR A 224 -20.02 8.42 -17.86
C THR A 224 -19.39 8.95 -16.57
N MET A 225 -18.71 8.08 -15.82
CA MET A 225 -18.03 8.41 -14.57
C MET A 225 -16.94 9.47 -14.78
N GLY A 226 -16.14 9.34 -15.83
CA GLY A 226 -15.10 10.30 -16.16
C GLY A 226 -15.65 11.71 -16.38
N ARG A 227 -16.77 11.85 -17.10
CA ARG A 227 -17.44 13.16 -17.29
C ARG A 227 -17.96 13.75 -15.98
N GLU A 228 -18.59 12.92 -15.14
CA GLU A 228 -19.13 13.39 -13.85
C GLU A 228 -18.03 13.79 -12.87
N LEU A 229 -16.94 13.02 -12.80
CA LEU A 229 -15.78 13.33 -11.96
C LEU A 229 -15.05 14.59 -12.44
N ALA A 230 -14.90 14.78 -13.76
CA ALA A 230 -14.28 15.98 -14.30
C ALA A 230 -15.10 17.24 -13.97
N ALA A 231 -16.43 17.13 -13.95
CA ALA A 231 -17.30 18.23 -13.53
C ALA A 231 -17.24 18.49 -12.00
N ALA A 232 -17.05 17.45 -11.19
CA ALA A 232 -16.99 17.54 -9.73
C ALA A 232 -15.61 17.97 -9.19
N HIS A 233 -14.54 17.72 -9.95
CA HIS A 233 -13.15 17.96 -9.56
C HIS A 233 -12.42 18.77 -10.63
N PRO A 234 -12.70 20.08 -10.78
CA PRO A 234 -12.09 20.91 -11.82
C PRO A 234 -10.57 21.09 -11.65
N ASP A 235 -10.06 20.86 -10.44
CA ASP A 235 -8.62 20.99 -10.10
C ASP A 235 -7.82 19.69 -10.32
N ALA A 236 -8.45 18.63 -10.82
CA ALA A 236 -7.82 17.35 -11.08
C ALA A 236 -7.98 16.93 -12.55
N GLU A 237 -6.94 16.30 -13.11
CA GLU A 237 -7.03 15.74 -14.46
C GLU A 237 -7.70 14.36 -14.39
N VAL A 238 -8.79 14.18 -15.14
CA VAL A 238 -9.48 12.88 -15.22
C VAL A 238 -9.02 12.09 -16.44
N VAL A 239 -8.43 10.93 -16.20
CA VAL A 239 -7.94 10.02 -17.24
C VAL A 239 -8.81 8.77 -17.28
N VAL A 240 -9.38 8.45 -18.44
CA VAL A 240 -10.17 7.22 -18.65
C VAL A 240 -9.37 6.23 -19.50
N SER A 241 -9.14 5.02 -18.98
CA SER A 241 -8.32 4.00 -19.66
C SER A 241 -9.06 2.67 -19.82
N GLY A 242 -9.03 2.12 -21.03
CA GLY A 242 -9.46 0.75 -21.30
C GLY A 242 -8.29 -0.23 -21.18
N LEU A 243 -8.40 -1.21 -20.30
CA LEU A 243 -7.35 -2.17 -19.98
C LEU A 243 -7.72 -3.56 -20.54
N HIS A 244 -6.93 -4.07 -21.47
CA HIS A 244 -7.11 -5.42 -22.01
C HIS A 244 -6.40 -6.46 -21.15
N ARG A 245 -5.15 -6.20 -20.78
CA ARG A 245 -4.27 -7.06 -19.98
C ARG A 245 -3.82 -6.34 -18.71
N LYS A 246 -3.31 -7.09 -17.73
CA LYS A 246 -2.70 -6.49 -16.53
C LYS A 246 -1.47 -5.64 -16.88
N ALA A 247 -0.77 -5.98 -17.98
CA ALA A 247 0.35 -5.18 -18.50
C ALA A 247 -0.06 -3.75 -18.89
N ASP A 248 -1.31 -3.54 -19.34
CA ASP A 248 -1.81 -2.21 -19.68
C ASP A 248 -1.98 -1.35 -18.42
N PHE A 249 -2.40 -1.96 -17.31
CA PHE A 249 -2.46 -1.29 -16.00
C PHE A 249 -1.07 -0.82 -15.58
N ALA A 250 -0.06 -1.69 -15.67
CA ALA A 250 1.32 -1.37 -15.32
C ALA A 250 1.92 -0.29 -16.23
N ALA A 251 1.60 -0.30 -17.53
CA ALA A 251 2.07 0.70 -18.48
C ALA A 251 1.50 2.09 -18.18
N GLU A 252 0.19 2.21 -17.88
CA GLU A 252 -0.41 3.48 -17.47
C GLU A 252 0.19 3.99 -16.15
N LEU A 253 0.43 3.09 -15.20
CA LEU A 253 1.06 3.44 -13.93
C LEU A 253 2.49 3.99 -14.12
N ALA A 254 3.27 3.37 -15.00
CA ALA A 254 4.61 3.84 -15.37
C ALA A 254 4.55 5.22 -16.04
N ARG A 255 3.52 5.50 -16.84
CA ARG A 255 3.29 6.82 -17.46
C ARG A 255 3.02 7.90 -16.42
N PHE A 256 2.19 7.64 -15.41
CA PHE A 256 1.96 8.60 -14.32
C PHE A 256 3.22 8.85 -13.50
N THR A 257 3.92 7.77 -13.14
CA THR A 257 5.16 7.83 -12.36
C THR A 257 6.26 8.62 -13.09
N SER A 258 6.50 8.34 -14.37
CA SER A 258 7.52 9.04 -15.17
C SER A 258 7.20 10.51 -15.45
N SER A 259 5.93 10.91 -15.36
CA SER A 259 5.51 12.30 -15.48
C SER A 259 5.42 13.04 -14.13
N GLY A 260 5.80 12.40 -13.02
CA GLY A 260 5.73 12.98 -11.68
C GLY A 260 4.30 13.25 -11.20
N ARG A 261 3.30 12.64 -11.86
CA ARG A 261 1.88 12.82 -11.53
C ARG A 261 1.49 11.89 -10.39
N VAL A 262 0.74 12.42 -9.43
CA VAL A 262 0.17 11.65 -8.32
C VAL A 262 -1.30 11.36 -8.56
N ILE A 263 -1.79 10.22 -8.08
CA ILE A 263 -3.17 9.76 -8.23
C ILE A 263 -3.95 10.13 -6.97
N SER A 264 -4.94 11.01 -7.08
CA SER A 264 -5.86 11.30 -5.96
C SER A 264 -6.99 10.27 -5.86
N GLN A 265 -7.48 9.77 -6.99
CA GLN A 265 -8.51 8.73 -7.00
C GLN A 265 -8.22 7.68 -8.09
N LEU A 266 -8.26 6.40 -7.71
CA LEU A 266 -8.25 5.27 -8.63
C LEU A 266 -9.64 4.63 -8.66
N HIS A 267 -10.35 4.69 -9.79
CA HIS A 267 -11.56 3.92 -10.01
C HIS A 267 -11.28 2.77 -10.97
N LEU A 268 -11.54 1.53 -10.55
CA LEU A 268 -11.36 0.35 -11.39
C LEU A 268 -12.67 -0.42 -11.59
N ILE A 269 -13.21 -0.32 -12.81
CA ILE A 269 -14.42 -1.01 -13.26
C ILE A 269 -14.02 -2.34 -13.90
N SER A 270 -14.37 -3.44 -13.24
CA SER A 270 -13.94 -4.77 -13.67
C SER A 270 -14.91 -5.85 -13.21
N HIS A 271 -14.69 -7.08 -13.68
CA HIS A 271 -15.12 -8.23 -12.90
C HIS A 271 -14.08 -8.54 -11.83
N SER A 272 -14.50 -9.23 -10.79
CA SER A 272 -13.65 -9.64 -9.68
C SER A 272 -13.39 -11.15 -9.71
N GLY A 273 -12.14 -11.52 -9.59
CA GLY A 273 -11.69 -12.87 -9.26
C GLY A 273 -11.31 -12.95 -7.78
N MET A 274 -10.44 -13.89 -7.50
CA MET A 274 -10.02 -14.24 -6.15
C MET A 274 -9.18 -13.14 -5.48
N TYR A 275 -8.32 -12.47 -6.26
CA TYR A 275 -7.43 -11.40 -5.81
C TYR A 275 -7.83 -10.02 -6.34
N GLY A 276 -9.13 -9.80 -6.54
CA GLY A 276 -9.67 -8.51 -6.98
C GLY A 276 -9.92 -8.43 -8.48
N PRO A 277 -9.53 -7.34 -9.18
CA PRO A 277 -9.81 -7.11 -10.59
C PRO A 277 -9.31 -8.22 -11.53
N MET A 278 -10.09 -8.48 -12.58
CA MET A 278 -9.79 -9.45 -13.63
C MET A 278 -9.60 -8.77 -14.98
N PHE A 279 -8.51 -9.11 -15.66
CA PHE A 279 -8.13 -8.67 -17.00
C PHE A 279 -8.13 -9.87 -17.97
N GLY A 280 -7.70 -9.66 -19.22
CA GLY A 280 -7.59 -10.71 -20.22
C GLY A 280 -8.94 -11.12 -20.82
N SER A 281 -9.10 -12.41 -21.12
CA SER A 281 -10.31 -13.02 -21.69
C SER A 281 -10.84 -14.13 -20.79
N THR A 282 -11.91 -14.83 -21.14
CA THR A 282 -12.33 -16.02 -20.38
C THR A 282 -11.46 -17.24 -20.64
N ASP A 283 -10.78 -17.27 -21.80
CA ASP A 283 -9.89 -18.36 -22.21
C ASP A 283 -8.47 -18.16 -21.67
N TRP A 284 -8.08 -16.89 -21.55
CA TRP A 284 -6.85 -16.40 -20.95
C TRP A 284 -7.11 -15.21 -20.01
N PRO A 285 -7.79 -15.40 -18.87
CA PRO A 285 -7.86 -14.38 -17.85
C PRO A 285 -6.48 -13.91 -17.30
N GLU A 286 -6.48 -12.77 -16.61
CA GLU A 286 -5.28 -12.26 -15.96
C GLU A 286 -5.67 -11.56 -14.66
N GLN A 287 -4.83 -11.64 -13.64
CA GLN A 287 -5.02 -10.95 -12.36
C GLN A 287 -3.66 -10.75 -11.70
N PHE A 288 -3.49 -9.61 -11.02
CA PHE A 288 -2.36 -9.41 -10.13
C PHE A 288 -2.52 -10.26 -8.87
N SER A 289 -1.49 -11.03 -8.54
CA SER A 289 -1.38 -11.76 -7.29
C SER A 289 -1.21 -10.79 -6.10
N PRO A 290 -1.54 -11.21 -4.87
CA PRO A 290 -1.22 -10.48 -3.65
C PRO A 290 0.26 -10.03 -3.60
N HIS A 291 1.18 -10.91 -3.99
CA HIS A 291 2.60 -10.58 -4.04
C HIS A 291 2.90 -9.44 -5.05
N GLU A 292 2.35 -9.52 -6.26
CA GLU A 292 2.52 -8.45 -7.26
C GLU A 292 1.94 -7.11 -6.80
N TRP A 293 0.82 -7.12 -6.07
CA TRP A 293 0.28 -5.89 -5.49
C TRP A 293 1.20 -5.31 -4.41
N GLN A 294 1.78 -6.15 -3.55
CA GLN A 294 2.69 -5.73 -2.48
C GLN A 294 3.98 -5.11 -3.01
N ASP A 295 4.49 -5.62 -4.12
CA ASP A 295 5.72 -5.13 -4.73
C ASP A 295 5.47 -3.94 -5.69
N MET A 296 4.21 -3.65 -5.98
CA MET A 296 3.83 -2.53 -6.85
C MET A 296 3.89 -1.22 -6.07
N THR A 297 4.42 -0.17 -6.71
CA THR A 297 4.34 1.21 -6.21
C THR A 297 3.33 1.99 -7.03
N ILE A 298 2.27 2.48 -6.39
CA ILE A 298 1.31 3.40 -7.01
C ILE A 298 1.55 4.80 -6.44
N PRO A 299 1.76 5.84 -7.29
CA PRO A 299 2.07 7.19 -6.82
C PRO A 299 0.80 7.88 -6.34
N PHE A 300 0.20 7.43 -5.24
CA PHE A 300 -0.97 8.08 -4.65
C PHE A 300 -0.60 9.46 -4.08
N ALA A 301 -1.56 10.40 -4.16
CA ALA A 301 -1.51 11.63 -3.37
C ALA A 301 -1.65 11.32 -1.87
N ALA A 302 -1.32 12.28 -1.00
CA ALA A 302 -1.35 12.09 0.45
C ALA A 302 -2.76 11.71 0.99
N ASP A 303 -3.81 12.18 0.34
CA ASP A 303 -5.22 11.89 0.61
C ASP A 303 -5.84 10.93 -0.42
N GLY A 304 -4.99 10.17 -1.13
CA GLY A 304 -5.38 9.28 -2.21
C GLY A 304 -6.43 8.23 -1.80
N GLN A 305 -7.29 7.85 -2.74
CA GLN A 305 -8.36 6.87 -2.54
C GLN A 305 -8.46 5.88 -3.72
N ALA A 306 -8.99 4.68 -3.46
CA ALA A 306 -9.28 3.70 -4.52
C ALA A 306 -10.70 3.10 -4.43
N PHE A 307 -11.35 2.93 -5.57
CA PHE A 307 -12.72 2.47 -5.71
C PHE A 307 -12.79 1.29 -6.67
N PHE A 308 -13.22 0.15 -6.18
CA PHE A 308 -13.29 -1.09 -6.94
C PHE A 308 -14.74 -1.44 -7.29
N HIS A 309 -15.15 -1.08 -8.50
CA HIS A 309 -16.50 -1.24 -9.03
C HIS A 309 -16.75 -2.65 -9.57
N ALA A 310 -16.47 -3.66 -8.74
CA ALA A 310 -16.64 -5.06 -9.06
C ALA A 310 -17.36 -5.80 -7.92
N CYS A 311 -17.88 -6.99 -8.23
CA CYS A 311 -18.61 -7.80 -7.25
C CYS A 311 -17.72 -8.18 -6.07
N ARG A 312 -18.26 -8.20 -4.84
CA ARG A 312 -17.61 -8.81 -3.66
C ARG A 312 -16.19 -8.31 -3.30
N THR A 313 -15.72 -7.22 -3.89
CA THR A 313 -14.37 -6.66 -3.63
C THR A 313 -14.20 -6.22 -2.19
N ALA A 314 -15.28 -5.77 -1.54
CA ALA A 314 -15.26 -5.34 -0.14
C ALA A 314 -14.96 -6.47 0.87
N ARG A 315 -15.05 -7.74 0.48
CA ARG A 315 -14.90 -8.86 1.42
C ARG A 315 -13.45 -9.06 1.86
N TRP A 316 -12.50 -8.87 0.94
CA TRP A 316 -11.09 -9.17 1.19
C TRP A 316 -10.16 -8.24 0.42
N PHE A 317 -10.47 -7.97 -0.85
CA PHE A 317 -9.58 -7.22 -1.73
C PHE A 317 -9.41 -5.76 -1.30
N THR A 318 -10.49 -5.04 -0.96
CA THR A 318 -10.35 -3.63 -0.56
C THR A 318 -9.62 -3.44 0.78
N PRO A 319 -9.88 -4.24 1.84
CA PRO A 319 -9.03 -4.22 3.02
C PRO A 319 -7.55 -4.52 2.71
N PHE A 320 -7.28 -5.56 1.91
CA PHE A 320 -5.92 -5.90 1.48
C PHE A 320 -5.24 -4.73 0.75
N PHE A 321 -5.90 -4.14 -0.24
CA PHE A 321 -5.36 -3.03 -1.02
C PHE A 321 -5.12 -1.78 -0.16
N ALA A 322 -6.02 -1.48 0.79
CA ALA A 322 -5.84 -0.39 1.74
C ALA A 322 -4.58 -0.59 2.61
N ASP A 323 -4.34 -1.83 3.04
CA ASP A 323 -3.18 -2.17 3.86
C ASP A 323 -1.87 -2.06 3.07
N VAL A 324 -1.87 -2.50 1.81
CA VAL A 324 -0.69 -2.47 0.94
C VAL A 324 -0.28 -1.05 0.56
N PHE A 325 -1.25 -0.22 0.14
CA PHE A 325 -0.97 1.09 -0.45
C PHE A 325 -1.15 2.25 0.53
N GLY A 326 -1.60 2.00 1.76
CA GLY A 326 -1.78 3.04 2.76
C GLY A 326 -2.90 4.04 2.44
N VAL A 327 -3.85 3.69 1.57
CA VAL A 327 -4.95 4.57 1.12
C VAL A 327 -6.32 4.05 1.55
N ALA A 328 -7.32 4.95 1.62
CA ALA A 328 -8.71 4.54 1.83
C ALA A 328 -9.25 3.84 0.58
N THR A 329 -9.98 2.74 0.77
CA THR A 329 -10.54 1.98 -0.33
C THR A 329 -12.02 1.69 -0.17
N PHE A 330 -12.71 1.54 -1.31
CA PHE A 330 -14.14 1.32 -1.39
C PHE A 330 -14.44 0.14 -2.31
N GLY A 331 -15.27 -0.80 -1.84
CA GLY A 331 -15.65 -2.00 -2.61
C GLY A 331 -17.13 -2.33 -2.47
N ASN A 332 -17.64 -3.21 -3.32
CA ASN A 332 -19.01 -3.71 -3.18
C ASN A 332 -19.01 -5.01 -2.38
N HIS A 333 -19.89 -5.12 -1.38
CA HIS A 333 -20.02 -6.36 -0.59
C HIS A 333 -20.69 -7.48 -1.40
N ASN A 334 -21.67 -7.10 -2.22
CA ASN A 334 -22.49 -7.98 -3.05
C ASN A 334 -22.14 -7.85 -4.54
N TYR A 335 -23.06 -8.29 -5.40
CA TYR A 335 -22.88 -8.26 -6.84
C TYR A 335 -23.20 -6.88 -7.42
N THR A 336 -22.38 -6.44 -8.36
CA THR A 336 -22.60 -5.25 -9.16
C THR A 336 -23.39 -5.57 -10.43
N THR A 337 -24.08 -4.57 -10.95
CA THR A 337 -24.83 -4.64 -12.21
C THR A 337 -24.73 -3.31 -12.94
N VAL A 338 -24.80 -3.37 -14.26
CA VAL A 338 -24.97 -2.18 -15.08
C VAL A 338 -26.42 -1.70 -14.98
N SER A 339 -26.60 -0.38 -14.90
CA SER A 339 -27.90 0.25 -14.79
C SER A 339 -27.99 1.58 -15.55
N ALA A 340 -29.19 1.94 -16.00
CA ALA A 340 -29.48 3.24 -16.59
C ALA A 340 -29.64 4.37 -15.56
N ARG A 341 -29.63 4.05 -14.25
CA ARG A 341 -29.70 5.02 -13.15
C ARG A 341 -28.61 4.74 -12.12
N LYS A 342 -28.11 5.80 -11.47
CA LYS A 342 -27.08 5.70 -10.44
C LYS A 342 -27.59 5.27 -9.06
N ASP A 343 -28.86 5.55 -8.76
CA ASP A 343 -29.43 5.41 -7.41
C ASP A 343 -30.19 4.10 -7.19
N ARG A 344 -30.55 3.40 -8.27
CA ARG A 344 -31.36 2.17 -8.22
C ARG A 344 -31.26 1.41 -9.54
N PHE A 345 -31.63 0.15 -9.52
CA PHE A 345 -31.67 -0.62 -10.77
C PHE A 345 -32.78 -0.13 -11.70
N ALA A 346 -32.36 0.41 -12.84
CA ALA A 346 -33.15 0.61 -14.04
C ALA A 346 -32.56 -0.19 -15.21
N TRP A 347 -33.42 -0.90 -15.95
CA TRP A 347 -33.03 -1.73 -17.08
C TRP A 347 -32.49 -0.87 -18.25
N ALA A 348 -31.32 -1.24 -18.77
CA ALA A 348 -30.63 -0.48 -19.82
C ALA A 348 -31.13 -0.74 -21.24
N GLY A 349 -32.07 -1.68 -21.43
CA GLY A 349 -32.58 -2.03 -22.76
C GLY A 349 -31.88 -3.26 -23.37
N ARG A 350 -32.22 -3.57 -24.63
CA ARG A 350 -31.58 -4.66 -25.40
C ARG A 350 -30.24 -4.25 -26.02
N GLN A 351 -30.00 -2.95 -26.21
CA GLN A 351 -28.76 -2.38 -26.72
C GLN A 351 -28.20 -1.36 -25.71
N PRO A 352 -27.71 -1.82 -24.55
CA PRO A 352 -27.28 -0.93 -23.47
C PRO A 352 -26.15 0.01 -23.89
N THR A 353 -25.26 -0.44 -24.79
CA THR A 353 -24.13 0.36 -25.31
C THR A 353 -24.55 1.56 -26.15
N ALA A 354 -25.79 1.61 -26.65
CA ALA A 354 -26.32 2.76 -27.39
C ALA A 354 -26.82 3.89 -26.47
N ARG A 355 -26.80 3.70 -25.14
CA ARG A 355 -27.22 4.74 -24.19
C ARG A 355 -26.14 5.81 -24.01
N PRO A 356 -26.53 7.07 -23.75
CA PRO A 356 -25.57 8.15 -23.50
C PRO A 356 -24.83 7.98 -22.16
N SER A 357 -25.49 7.34 -21.18
CA SER A 357 -24.96 7.14 -19.84
C SER A 357 -25.39 5.80 -19.27
N LEU A 358 -24.44 5.13 -18.60
CA LEU A 358 -24.64 3.92 -17.81
C LEU A 358 -23.87 4.02 -16.49
N TYR A 359 -24.31 3.29 -15.48
CA TYR A 359 -23.73 3.28 -14.14
C TYR A 359 -23.49 1.85 -13.67
N LEU A 360 -22.44 1.65 -12.89
CA LEU A 360 -22.23 0.44 -12.11
C LEU A 360 -22.81 0.65 -10.70
N ILE A 361 -23.76 -0.19 -10.31
CA ILE A 361 -24.38 -0.14 -8.99
C ILE A 361 -24.35 -1.52 -8.33
N ALA A 362 -24.24 -1.56 -7.00
CA ALA A 362 -24.55 -2.77 -6.24
C ALA A 362 -26.05 -2.82 -5.95
N ALA A 363 -26.69 -3.95 -6.22
CA ALA A 363 -28.11 -4.15 -5.94
C ALA A 363 -28.38 -5.63 -5.64
N PRO A 364 -29.39 -5.96 -4.82
CA PRO A 364 -29.78 -7.34 -4.57
C PRO A 364 -30.13 -8.05 -5.88
N GLY A 365 -29.95 -9.36 -5.95
CA GLY A 365 -30.30 -10.14 -7.11
C GLY A 365 -30.28 -11.64 -6.85
N ARG A 366 -30.52 -12.45 -7.88
CA ARG A 366 -30.58 -13.92 -7.77
C ARG A 366 -29.37 -14.53 -7.07
N LYS A 367 -28.19 -13.99 -7.34
CA LYS A 367 -26.92 -14.50 -6.83
C LYS A 367 -26.61 -14.08 -5.39
N SER A 368 -27.25 -13.03 -4.87
CA SER A 368 -27.05 -12.55 -3.50
C SER A 368 -28.20 -12.96 -2.55
N HIS A 369 -29.45 -12.85 -3.00
CA HIS A 369 -30.65 -13.00 -2.16
C HIS A 369 -31.72 -13.91 -2.81
N GLY A 370 -31.32 -14.76 -3.76
CA GLY A 370 -32.22 -15.69 -4.44
C GLY A 370 -33.32 -14.98 -5.24
N TRP A 371 -34.46 -15.66 -5.42
CA TRP A 371 -35.59 -15.11 -6.18
C TRP A 371 -36.16 -13.83 -5.58
N ALA A 372 -36.24 -13.75 -4.24
CA ALA A 372 -36.64 -12.52 -3.55
C ALA A 372 -35.70 -11.35 -3.86
N GLY A 373 -34.39 -11.61 -3.94
CA GLY A 373 -33.39 -10.64 -4.39
C GLY A 373 -33.66 -10.10 -5.78
N SER A 374 -33.93 -10.99 -6.74
CA SER A 374 -34.28 -10.58 -8.10
C SER A 374 -35.56 -9.74 -8.13
N MET A 375 -36.60 -10.13 -7.41
CA MET A 375 -37.83 -9.33 -7.36
C MET A 375 -37.55 -7.93 -6.83
N ARG A 376 -36.82 -7.80 -5.72
CA ARG A 376 -36.42 -6.50 -5.16
C ARG A 376 -35.65 -5.63 -6.17
N LYS A 377 -34.72 -6.23 -6.91
CA LYS A 377 -33.96 -5.57 -7.97
C LYS A 377 -34.88 -4.91 -9.00
N TYR A 378 -35.77 -5.71 -9.59
CA TYR A 378 -36.64 -5.27 -10.68
C TYR A 378 -37.80 -4.40 -10.20
N LEU A 379 -38.11 -4.41 -8.88
CA LEU A 379 -39.01 -3.46 -8.24
C LEU A 379 -38.35 -2.10 -7.93
N GLY A 380 -37.09 -1.89 -8.31
CA GLY A 380 -36.43 -0.58 -8.22
C GLY A 380 -35.92 -0.21 -6.83
N CYS A 381 -35.47 -1.20 -6.05
CA CYS A 381 -34.80 -0.94 -4.78
C CYS A 381 -33.52 -0.08 -4.97
N ALA A 382 -33.20 0.71 -3.94
CA ALA A 382 -32.01 1.55 -3.94
C ALA A 382 -30.72 0.74 -4.13
N ALA A 383 -29.73 1.37 -4.75
CA ALA A 383 -28.38 0.85 -4.84
C ALA A 383 -27.76 0.74 -3.43
N GLU A 384 -27.03 -0.34 -3.19
CA GLU A 384 -26.26 -0.54 -1.96
C GLU A 384 -24.99 0.31 -2.03
N PRO A 385 -24.65 1.07 -0.97
CA PRO A 385 -23.41 1.85 -0.93
C PRO A 385 -22.18 0.94 -0.89
N MET A 386 -21.06 1.45 -1.36
CA MET A 386 -19.78 0.77 -1.23
C MET A 386 -19.34 0.73 0.24
N VAL A 387 -18.68 -0.36 0.63
CA VAL A 387 -18.09 -0.54 1.95
C VAL A 387 -16.70 0.11 1.95
N HIS A 388 -16.47 0.96 2.93
CA HIS A 388 -15.19 1.62 3.18
C HIS A 388 -14.22 0.71 3.95
N SER A 389 -12.94 0.70 3.57
CA SER A 389 -11.84 0.03 4.26
C SER A 389 -10.66 1.00 4.44
N SER A 390 -10.08 1.04 5.64
CA SER A 390 -8.95 1.92 6.01
C SER A 390 -7.64 1.13 6.19
N PRO A 391 -6.44 1.72 6.03
CA PRO A 391 -5.16 0.99 6.12
C PRO A 391 -4.88 0.28 7.46
N ALA A 392 -4.02 -0.75 7.43
CA ALA A 392 -3.70 -1.63 8.56
C ALA A 392 -3.21 -0.93 9.84
N ALA A 393 -2.50 0.20 9.73
CA ALA A 393 -2.10 0.99 10.90
C ALA A 393 -3.31 1.48 11.73
N ALA A 394 -4.49 1.54 11.11
CA ALA A 394 -5.78 1.83 11.73
C ALA A 394 -6.63 0.57 11.99
N GLN A 395 -6.13 -0.64 11.71
CA GLN A 395 -6.83 -1.91 11.87
C GLN A 395 -6.24 -2.78 12.99
N HIS A 396 -6.99 -3.80 13.38
CA HIS A 396 -6.57 -4.77 14.40
C HIS A 396 -5.84 -5.97 13.78
N GLU A 397 -4.88 -6.51 14.52
CA GLU A 397 -4.05 -7.67 14.16
C GLU A 397 -4.89 -8.88 13.69
N ARG A 398 -4.58 -9.40 12.50
CA ARG A 398 -5.27 -10.55 11.86
C ARG A 398 -4.57 -11.89 12.12
N SER A 399 -3.57 -11.91 13.00
CA SER A 399 -2.78 -13.10 13.34
C SER A 399 -3.51 -14.04 14.30
N TYR A 400 -3.17 -15.32 14.25
CA TYR A 400 -3.60 -16.31 15.25
C TYR A 400 -2.89 -16.13 16.60
N ASP A 401 -1.87 -15.26 16.70
CA ASP A 401 -1.03 -15.10 17.90
C ASP A 401 -1.84 -14.82 19.18
N ARG A 402 -2.86 -13.96 19.11
CA ARG A 402 -3.70 -13.58 20.27
C ARG A 402 -4.55 -14.72 20.81
N VAL A 403 -4.75 -15.77 20.02
CA VAL A 403 -5.58 -16.93 20.35
C VAL A 403 -4.80 -18.23 20.29
N ALA A 404 -3.47 -18.18 20.11
CA ALA A 404 -2.63 -19.35 19.91
C ALA A 404 -2.77 -20.36 21.06
N ASP A 405 -2.83 -19.88 22.31
CA ASP A 405 -2.98 -20.72 23.50
C ASP A 405 -4.35 -21.42 23.56
N LEU A 406 -5.40 -20.70 23.19
CA LEU A 406 -6.76 -21.24 23.14
C LEU A 406 -6.89 -22.26 22.00
N TYR A 407 -6.29 -21.95 20.85
CA TYR A 407 -6.24 -22.85 19.71
C TYR A 407 -5.47 -24.13 20.06
N ASP A 408 -4.32 -23.99 20.70
CA ASP A 408 -3.45 -25.11 21.07
C ASP A 408 -4.14 -26.07 22.05
N ARG A 409 -4.91 -25.56 23.01
CA ARG A 409 -5.74 -26.39 23.89
C ARG A 409 -6.83 -27.13 23.10
N ALA A 410 -7.59 -26.39 22.29
CA ALA A 410 -8.69 -26.97 21.51
C ALA A 410 -8.21 -28.01 20.49
N TYR A 411 -7.03 -27.84 19.91
CA TYR A 411 -6.48 -28.75 18.90
C TYR A 411 -5.20 -29.44 19.39
N ALA A 412 -5.18 -29.81 20.67
CA ALA A 412 -4.07 -30.56 21.25
C ALA A 412 -3.91 -31.96 20.63
N ASP A 413 -5.02 -32.61 20.29
CA ASP A 413 -5.06 -33.82 19.47
C ASP A 413 -5.86 -33.54 18.20
N ILE A 414 -5.18 -33.38 17.06
CA ILE A 414 -5.83 -33.07 15.78
C ILE A 414 -6.81 -34.16 15.33
N ARG A 415 -6.72 -35.39 15.86
CA ARG A 415 -7.59 -36.53 15.54
C ARG A 415 -9.07 -36.27 15.89
N VAL A 416 -9.36 -35.19 16.64
CA VAL A 416 -10.73 -34.66 16.79
C VAL A 416 -11.37 -34.34 15.43
N ARG A 417 -10.57 -34.03 14.40
CA ARG A 417 -10.99 -33.80 13.01
C ARG A 417 -11.00 -35.10 12.19
N GLN A 418 -11.65 -36.12 12.74
CA GLN A 418 -11.66 -37.51 12.30
C GLN A 418 -11.45 -37.71 10.78
N ALA A 419 -12.43 -37.37 9.94
CA ALA A 419 -12.40 -37.66 8.50
C ALA A 419 -11.24 -36.94 7.79
N GLU A 420 -10.95 -35.70 8.19
CA GLU A 420 -9.85 -34.91 7.68
C GLU A 420 -8.50 -35.54 8.02
N TRP A 421 -8.28 -35.92 9.28
CA TRP A 421 -7.05 -36.60 9.72
C TRP A 421 -6.89 -37.97 9.07
N GLN A 422 -7.96 -38.78 9.04
CA GLN A 422 -7.96 -40.12 8.43
C GLN A 422 -7.60 -40.06 6.94
N TRP A 423 -8.06 -39.04 6.23
CA TRP A 423 -7.74 -38.86 4.82
C TRP A 423 -6.24 -38.63 4.61
N VAL A 424 -5.62 -37.73 5.39
CA VAL A 424 -4.18 -37.45 5.30
C VAL A 424 -3.35 -38.65 5.78
N ALA A 425 -3.70 -39.25 6.92
CA ALA A 425 -2.98 -40.39 7.48
C ALA A 425 -3.03 -41.61 6.55
N GLY A 426 -4.19 -41.91 5.95
CA GLY A 426 -4.33 -43.02 5.00
C GLY A 426 -3.51 -42.81 3.73
N ARG A 427 -3.42 -41.57 3.23
CA ARG A 427 -2.56 -41.22 2.09
C ARG A 427 -1.08 -41.34 2.44
N LEU A 428 -0.67 -40.91 3.63
CA LEU A 428 0.70 -41.05 4.10
C LEU A 428 1.13 -42.51 4.19
N ALA A 429 0.29 -43.37 4.78
CA ALA A 429 0.54 -44.81 4.86
C ALA A 429 0.63 -45.46 3.47
N ALA A 430 -0.25 -45.07 2.53
CA ALA A 430 -0.19 -45.55 1.15
C ALA A 430 1.10 -45.11 0.43
N THR A 431 1.52 -43.86 0.61
CA THR A 431 2.77 -43.35 0.05
C THR A 431 4.00 -44.01 0.67
N HIS A 432 4.00 -44.28 1.98
CA HIS A 432 5.04 -45.07 2.64
C HIS A 432 5.15 -46.46 2.01
N ALA A 433 4.03 -47.16 1.85
CA ALA A 433 4.00 -48.48 1.22
C ALA A 433 4.49 -48.45 -0.24
N GLU A 434 4.11 -47.42 -1.00
CA GLU A 434 4.53 -47.22 -2.39
C GLU A 434 6.03 -46.94 -2.54
N LEU A 435 6.59 -46.10 -1.66
CA LEU A 435 8.02 -45.75 -1.68
C LEU A 435 8.92 -46.84 -1.11
N GLY A 436 8.38 -47.78 -0.33
CA GLY A 436 9.16 -48.78 0.41
C GLY A 436 10.07 -48.19 1.50
N ARG A 437 9.88 -46.90 1.83
CA ARG A 437 10.60 -46.16 2.88
C ARG A 437 9.71 -45.11 3.51
N ARG A 438 10.07 -44.67 4.72
CA ARG A 438 9.39 -43.57 5.39
C ARG A 438 9.41 -42.29 4.55
N VAL A 439 8.39 -41.46 4.75
CA VAL A 439 8.04 -40.31 3.90
C VAL A 439 8.62 -39.02 4.47
N ARG A 440 9.18 -38.17 3.62
CA ARG A 440 9.66 -36.84 3.95
C ARG A 440 8.55 -35.82 3.70
N VAL A 441 8.18 -35.03 4.72
CA VAL A 441 6.95 -34.21 4.67
C VAL A 441 7.24 -32.72 4.88
N LEU A 442 6.57 -31.86 4.12
CA LEU A 442 6.43 -30.43 4.42
C LEU A 442 4.96 -30.12 4.73
N GLU A 443 4.66 -29.43 5.82
CA GLU A 443 3.34 -28.86 6.09
C GLU A 443 3.39 -27.32 5.99
N ILE A 444 2.57 -26.75 5.09
CA ILE A 444 2.39 -25.30 4.95
C ILE A 444 1.18 -24.87 5.78
N GLY A 445 1.39 -23.92 6.69
CA GLY A 445 0.42 -23.51 7.70
C GLY A 445 0.26 -24.55 8.80
N CYS A 446 1.37 -24.99 9.38
CA CYS A 446 1.38 -26.09 10.35
C CYS A 446 0.71 -25.75 11.69
N GLY A 447 0.41 -24.48 11.95
CA GLY A 447 -0.18 -24.01 13.19
C GLY A 447 0.61 -24.46 14.42
N ASN A 448 -0.07 -25.15 15.34
CA ASN A 448 0.55 -25.66 16.56
C ASN A 448 1.26 -27.02 16.37
N GLY A 449 1.47 -27.48 15.14
CA GLY A 449 2.21 -28.71 14.82
C GLY A 449 1.51 -30.02 15.24
N ALA A 450 0.22 -29.98 15.60
CA ALA A 450 -0.51 -31.16 16.06
C ALA A 450 -0.71 -32.21 14.95
N LEU A 451 -0.80 -31.79 13.68
CA LEU A 451 -0.90 -32.71 12.53
C LEU A 451 0.35 -33.55 12.36
N LEU A 452 1.51 -32.89 12.21
CA LEU A 452 2.79 -33.60 12.06
C LEU A 452 3.07 -34.54 13.24
N ARG A 453 2.77 -34.12 14.48
CA ARG A 453 2.91 -34.99 15.66
C ARG A 453 2.05 -36.25 15.53
N ALA A 454 0.77 -36.07 15.17
CA ALA A 454 -0.17 -37.17 15.07
C ALA A 454 0.14 -38.12 13.90
N LEU A 455 0.76 -37.64 12.82
CA LEU A 455 1.25 -38.45 11.72
C LEU A 455 2.56 -39.18 12.09
N ASP A 456 3.47 -38.52 12.82
CA ASP A 456 4.70 -39.15 13.32
C ASP A 456 4.44 -40.33 14.25
N ASP A 457 3.38 -40.25 15.06
CA ASP A 457 2.94 -41.33 15.95
C ASP A 457 2.63 -42.64 15.19
N ASN A 458 2.28 -42.58 13.91
CA ASN A 458 2.04 -43.77 13.08
C ASN A 458 3.33 -44.43 12.58
N GLY A 459 4.48 -43.74 12.66
CA GLY A 459 5.78 -44.26 12.24
C GLY A 459 6.08 -44.20 10.74
N ASP A 460 5.25 -43.50 9.96
CA ASP A 460 5.38 -43.36 8.50
C ASP A 460 6.33 -42.23 8.07
N ILE A 461 6.72 -41.34 8.98
CA ILE A 461 7.52 -40.13 8.69
C ILE A 461 9.02 -40.40 8.91
N ASP A 462 9.84 -40.01 7.93
CA ASP A 462 11.29 -39.94 8.07
C ASP A 462 11.70 -38.66 8.80
N PHE A 463 11.37 -37.51 8.20
CA PHE A 463 11.39 -36.21 8.85
C PHE A 463 10.22 -35.36 8.34
N ALA A 464 9.85 -34.34 9.12
CA ALA A 464 8.89 -33.34 8.67
C ALA A 464 9.31 -31.91 9.03
N VAL A 465 9.00 -31.00 8.12
CA VAL A 465 9.15 -29.55 8.32
C VAL A 465 7.75 -28.95 8.33
N GLY A 466 7.40 -28.21 9.39
CA GLY A 466 6.19 -27.39 9.45
C GLY A 466 6.55 -25.92 9.31
N VAL A 467 5.85 -25.17 8.47
CA VAL A 467 6.00 -23.72 8.34
C VAL A 467 4.70 -22.99 8.63
N ASP A 468 4.78 -21.85 9.30
CA ASP A 468 3.62 -21.00 9.61
C ASP A 468 4.06 -19.51 9.67
N SER A 469 3.12 -18.59 9.50
CA SER A 469 3.40 -17.15 9.64
C SER A 469 3.27 -16.64 11.07
N SER A 470 2.48 -17.33 11.90
CA SER A 470 2.22 -16.98 13.30
C SER A 470 3.36 -17.46 14.21
N ALA A 471 4.11 -16.50 14.76
CA ALA A 471 5.19 -16.78 15.70
C ALA A 471 4.68 -17.46 16.99
N GLY A 472 3.50 -17.06 17.47
CA GLY A 472 2.83 -17.66 18.63
C GLY A 472 2.44 -19.12 18.39
N MET A 473 1.92 -19.44 17.21
CA MET A 473 1.60 -20.84 16.85
C MET A 473 2.86 -21.69 16.72
N LEU A 474 3.95 -21.17 16.13
CA LEU A 474 5.23 -21.87 16.06
C LEU A 474 5.87 -22.10 17.43
N ALA A 475 5.72 -21.16 18.37
CA ALA A 475 6.17 -21.37 19.75
C ALA A 475 5.44 -22.56 20.39
N ARG A 476 4.11 -22.67 20.18
CA ARG A 476 3.32 -23.82 20.61
C ARG A 476 3.73 -25.11 19.90
N ALA A 477 4.00 -25.06 18.60
CA ALA A 477 4.47 -26.20 17.83
C ALA A 477 5.80 -26.76 18.33
N ARG A 478 6.77 -25.88 18.64
CA ARG A 478 8.08 -26.28 19.17
C ARG A 478 7.96 -26.88 20.58
N GLU A 479 7.22 -26.24 21.48
CA GLU A 479 7.01 -26.78 22.83
C GLU A 479 6.32 -28.14 22.78
N ARG A 480 5.24 -28.24 21.97
CA ARG A 480 4.48 -29.47 21.78
C ARG A 480 5.34 -30.61 21.27
N ASN A 481 6.37 -30.35 20.48
CA ASN A 481 7.16 -31.37 19.78
C ASN A 481 8.60 -31.47 20.26
N ARG A 482 8.91 -30.96 21.46
CA ARG A 482 10.27 -30.95 22.03
C ARG A 482 10.92 -32.34 22.15
N ASP A 483 10.10 -33.39 22.27
CA ASP A 483 10.50 -34.81 22.33
C ASP A 483 10.67 -35.46 20.94
N ARG A 484 10.44 -34.72 19.85
CA ARG A 484 10.43 -35.23 18.47
C ARG A 484 11.48 -34.52 17.60
N THR A 485 12.72 -34.98 17.67
CA THR A 485 13.88 -34.35 16.99
C THR A 485 13.81 -34.32 15.45
N ARG A 486 12.96 -35.14 14.84
CA ARG A 486 12.73 -35.17 13.38
C ARG A 486 11.65 -34.22 12.88
N LEU A 487 10.96 -33.53 13.78
CA LEU A 487 9.98 -32.49 13.44
C LEU A 487 10.63 -31.12 13.63
N ARG A 488 10.65 -30.31 12.57
CA ARG A 488 11.25 -28.97 12.57
C ARG A 488 10.19 -27.93 12.24
N PHE A 489 10.24 -26.77 12.88
CA PHE A 489 9.24 -25.71 12.72
C PHE A 489 9.88 -24.37 12.41
N GLY A 490 9.59 -23.82 11.23
CA GLY A 490 10.14 -22.58 10.69
C GLY A 490 9.08 -21.50 10.46
N GLN A 491 9.48 -20.24 10.57
CA GLN A 491 8.59 -19.11 10.25
C GLN A 491 8.72 -18.73 8.78
N VAL A 492 7.60 -18.44 8.13
CA VAL A 492 7.55 -17.94 6.75
C VAL A 492 6.66 -16.70 6.68
N SER A 493 7.10 -15.67 5.97
CA SER A 493 6.36 -14.40 5.80
C SER A 493 5.96 -14.12 4.36
N GLY A 494 6.23 -15.05 3.44
CA GLY A 494 5.99 -14.91 2.01
C GLY A 494 5.94 -16.28 1.33
N PRO A 495 5.89 -16.32 -0.01
CA PRO A 495 5.76 -17.57 -0.74
C PRO A 495 7.03 -18.42 -0.72
N ALA A 496 8.21 -17.80 -0.56
CA ALA A 496 9.49 -18.47 -0.53
C ALA A 496 9.62 -19.41 0.68
N LEU A 497 9.97 -20.67 0.42
CA LEU A 497 10.14 -21.72 1.41
C LEU A 497 11.63 -21.99 1.62
N ASP A 498 12.09 -21.92 2.87
CA ASP A 498 13.44 -22.33 3.27
C ASP A 498 13.56 -23.87 3.35
N VAL A 499 13.33 -24.50 2.20
CA VAL A 499 13.43 -25.95 1.97
C VAL A 499 14.16 -26.15 0.65
N PRO A 500 15.17 -27.03 0.57
CA PRO A 500 15.90 -27.27 -0.67
C PRO A 500 15.01 -27.83 -1.79
N ASP A 501 15.49 -27.73 -3.02
CA ASP A 501 14.89 -28.38 -4.18
C ASP A 501 14.84 -29.90 -3.96
N ASP A 502 13.79 -30.54 -4.48
CA ASP A 502 13.64 -32.01 -4.51
C ASP A 502 13.74 -32.71 -3.12
N HIS A 503 13.46 -31.97 -2.04
CA HIS A 503 13.78 -32.38 -0.69
C HIS A 503 12.69 -33.21 0.02
N VAL A 504 11.42 -33.00 -0.33
CA VAL A 504 10.27 -33.65 0.34
C VAL A 504 9.44 -34.49 -0.62
N ASP A 505 8.85 -35.58 -0.13
CA ASP A 505 8.02 -36.47 -0.95
C ASP A 505 6.56 -35.96 -1.00
N VAL A 506 6.12 -35.31 0.07
CA VAL A 506 4.74 -34.81 0.21
C VAL A 506 4.73 -33.40 0.78
N VAL A 507 3.94 -32.52 0.17
CA VAL A 507 3.54 -31.24 0.76
C VAL A 507 2.09 -31.31 1.19
N ILE A 508 1.80 -30.90 2.42
CA ILE A 508 0.47 -30.87 3.02
C ILE A 508 0.10 -29.42 3.31
N SER A 509 -1.13 -29.02 2.99
CA SER A 509 -1.74 -27.81 3.51
C SER A 509 -3.08 -28.18 4.16
N PHE A 510 -3.14 -28.08 5.48
CA PHE A 510 -4.27 -28.56 6.28
C PHE A 510 -5.03 -27.40 6.93
N LEU A 511 -6.19 -27.08 6.36
CA LEU A 511 -7.06 -25.96 6.73
C LEU A 511 -6.39 -24.56 6.64
N SER A 512 -5.34 -24.45 5.82
CA SER A 512 -4.55 -23.22 5.64
C SER A 512 -4.51 -22.69 4.19
N PHE A 513 -4.81 -23.52 3.19
CA PHE A 513 -4.58 -23.18 1.77
C PHE A 513 -5.29 -21.89 1.33
N ARG A 514 -6.46 -21.60 1.90
CA ARG A 514 -7.25 -20.38 1.67
C ARG A 514 -6.52 -19.07 1.99
N TYR A 515 -5.50 -19.10 2.84
CA TYR A 515 -4.72 -17.90 3.21
C TYR A 515 -3.56 -17.66 2.25
N LEU A 516 -3.17 -18.66 1.46
CA LEU A 516 -1.99 -18.62 0.63
C LEU A 516 -2.22 -17.87 -0.68
N ASP A 517 -1.15 -17.30 -1.19
CA ASP A 517 -1.06 -16.85 -2.58
C ASP A 517 -0.73 -18.06 -3.46
N TRP A 518 -1.77 -18.62 -4.08
CA TRP A 518 -1.72 -19.94 -4.70
C TRP A 518 -0.65 -20.09 -5.79
N ASP A 519 -0.37 -19.06 -6.59
CA ASP A 519 0.53 -19.19 -7.73
C ASP A 519 2.02 -19.15 -7.33
N PRO A 520 2.50 -18.14 -6.57
CA PRO A 520 3.85 -18.16 -6.02
C PRO A 520 4.10 -19.40 -5.15
N VAL A 521 3.14 -19.78 -4.30
CA VAL A 521 3.33 -20.96 -3.44
C VAL A 521 3.34 -22.26 -4.25
N MET A 522 2.59 -22.38 -5.37
CA MET A 522 2.68 -23.58 -6.21
C MET A 522 4.04 -23.72 -6.89
N ALA A 523 4.69 -22.62 -7.27
CA ALA A 523 6.04 -22.68 -7.81
C ALA A 523 7.00 -23.26 -6.77
N GLU A 524 6.90 -22.79 -5.53
CA GLU A 524 7.70 -23.28 -4.41
C GLU A 524 7.36 -24.74 -4.03
N ILE A 525 6.08 -25.12 -4.00
CA ILE A 525 5.64 -26.50 -3.80
C ILE A 525 6.26 -27.44 -4.85
N ARG A 526 6.26 -27.04 -6.13
CA ARG A 526 6.90 -27.85 -7.18
C ARG A 526 8.42 -27.89 -7.05
N ARG A 527 9.05 -26.81 -6.59
CA ARG A 527 10.50 -26.75 -6.38
C ARG A 527 10.91 -27.74 -5.29
N VAL A 528 10.26 -27.70 -4.13
CA VAL A 528 10.65 -28.49 -2.94
C VAL A 528 10.23 -29.96 -3.02
N LEU A 529 9.19 -30.30 -3.78
CA LEU A 529 8.77 -31.70 -3.97
C LEU A 529 9.81 -32.48 -4.77
N ALA A 530 10.20 -33.67 -4.34
CA ALA A 530 10.99 -34.60 -5.16
C ALA A 530 10.23 -34.98 -6.45
N PRO A 531 10.92 -35.44 -7.51
CA PRO A 531 10.25 -36.00 -8.69
C PRO A 531 9.24 -37.10 -8.29
N GLY A 532 7.98 -36.97 -8.73
CA GLY A 532 6.90 -37.89 -8.33
C GLY A 532 6.25 -37.58 -6.97
N GLY A 533 6.68 -36.51 -6.30
CA GLY A 533 6.10 -36.03 -5.06
C GLY A 533 4.67 -35.50 -5.22
N ARG A 534 3.98 -35.29 -4.10
CA ARG A 534 2.51 -35.03 -4.08
C ARG A 534 2.14 -33.82 -3.25
N LEU A 535 1.13 -33.08 -3.69
CA LEU A 535 0.47 -32.03 -2.92
C LEU A 535 -0.88 -32.52 -2.41
N TRP A 536 -1.08 -32.40 -1.09
CA TRP A 536 -2.33 -32.68 -0.41
C TRP A 536 -2.90 -31.42 0.22
N VAL A 537 -4.13 -31.08 -0.14
CA VAL A 537 -4.84 -29.92 0.42
C VAL A 537 -6.12 -30.39 1.07
N VAL A 538 -6.29 -30.10 2.36
CA VAL A 538 -7.57 -30.21 3.05
C VAL A 538 -8.00 -28.80 3.41
N ASP A 539 -9.18 -28.35 3.00
CA ASP A 539 -9.62 -26.98 3.34
C ASP A 539 -11.14 -26.83 3.48
N MET A 540 -11.58 -25.72 4.07
CA MET A 540 -12.99 -25.37 4.21
C MET A 540 -13.43 -24.39 3.14
N VAL A 541 -14.59 -24.65 2.56
CA VAL A 541 -15.19 -23.84 1.49
C VAL A 541 -16.63 -23.46 1.82
N GLU A 542 -17.05 -22.27 1.36
CA GLU A 542 -18.44 -21.83 1.46
C GLU A 542 -19.27 -22.47 0.34
N GLN A 543 -20.27 -23.29 0.69
CA GLN A 543 -21.27 -23.77 -0.25
C GLN A 543 -22.60 -24.11 0.44
N PRO A 544 -23.75 -23.56 -0.01
CA PRO A 544 -25.06 -23.97 0.49
C PRO A 544 -25.29 -25.48 0.31
N THR A 545 -25.83 -26.13 1.34
CA THR A 545 -26.21 -27.55 1.28
C THR A 545 -27.32 -27.77 0.26
N ARG A 546 -27.16 -28.74 -0.66
CA ARG A 546 -28.22 -29.16 -1.58
C ARG A 546 -28.89 -30.42 -1.03
N ILE A 547 -30.08 -30.74 -1.53
CA ILE A 547 -30.85 -31.93 -1.11
C ILE A 547 -30.02 -33.22 -1.24
N ARG A 548 -29.23 -33.34 -2.32
CA ARG A 548 -28.34 -34.50 -2.53
C ARG A 548 -27.24 -34.67 -1.48
N ASP A 549 -26.92 -33.63 -0.72
CA ASP A 549 -25.86 -33.65 0.29
C ASP A 549 -26.38 -34.05 1.69
N LEU A 550 -27.69 -34.28 1.85
CA LEU A 550 -28.30 -34.64 3.13
C LEU A 550 -27.68 -35.89 3.79
N PRO A 551 -27.35 -36.98 3.07
CA PRO A 551 -26.70 -38.14 3.68
C PRO A 551 -25.33 -37.79 4.28
N LEU A 552 -24.54 -36.96 3.59
CA LEU A 552 -23.23 -36.51 4.07
C LEU A 552 -23.38 -35.58 5.28
N LEU A 553 -24.36 -34.67 5.25
CA LEU A 553 -24.65 -33.78 6.37
C LEU A 553 -25.06 -34.58 7.63
N ALA A 554 -25.92 -35.58 7.48
CA ALA A 554 -26.34 -36.44 8.59
C ALA A 554 -25.17 -37.23 9.19
N ARG A 555 -24.33 -37.84 8.34
CA ARG A 555 -23.11 -38.56 8.78
C ARG A 555 -22.14 -37.63 9.50
N SER A 556 -21.91 -36.43 8.97
CA SER A 556 -21.03 -35.42 9.58
C SER A 556 -21.58 -34.95 10.92
N ALA A 557 -22.89 -34.72 11.04
CA ALA A 557 -23.53 -34.34 12.29
C ALA A 557 -23.42 -35.45 13.35
N ALA A 558 -23.64 -36.72 12.98
CA ALA A 558 -23.49 -37.85 13.89
C ALA A 558 -22.04 -37.99 14.38
N ALA A 559 -21.06 -37.86 13.48
CA ALA A 559 -19.64 -37.87 13.83
C ALA A 559 -19.27 -36.75 14.81
N HIS A 560 -19.73 -35.51 14.56
CA HIS A 560 -19.51 -34.39 15.48
C HIS A 560 -20.13 -34.63 16.86
N LEU A 561 -21.35 -35.17 16.94
CA LEU A 561 -22.00 -35.52 18.20
C LEU A 561 -21.22 -36.60 18.95
N ARG A 562 -20.73 -37.61 18.24
CA ARG A 562 -19.89 -38.67 18.80
C ARG A 562 -18.59 -38.10 19.38
N THR A 563 -17.86 -37.29 18.61
CA THR A 563 -16.63 -36.63 19.08
C THR A 563 -16.89 -35.80 20.34
N ARG A 564 -17.99 -35.03 20.38
CA ARG A 564 -18.34 -34.23 21.56
C ARG A 564 -18.60 -35.07 22.81
N ARG A 565 -19.20 -36.25 22.64
CA ARG A 565 -19.46 -37.19 23.73
C ARG A 565 -18.18 -37.89 24.21
N GLU A 566 -17.35 -38.35 23.28
CA GLU A 566 -16.11 -39.09 23.59
C GLU A 566 -14.98 -38.16 24.09
N ARG A 567 -15.03 -36.87 23.74
CA ARG A 567 -13.99 -35.88 24.05
C ARG A 567 -14.60 -34.61 24.66
N PRO A 568 -15.06 -34.67 25.93
CA PRO A 568 -15.66 -33.52 26.59
C PRO A 568 -14.68 -32.35 26.78
N GLY A 569 -13.40 -32.63 27.05
CA GLY A 569 -12.34 -31.61 27.16
C GLY A 569 -12.20 -30.79 25.87
N PHE A 570 -12.12 -31.46 24.71
CA PHE A 570 -12.14 -30.79 23.41
C PHE A 570 -13.37 -29.90 23.22
N THR A 571 -14.55 -30.37 23.63
CA THR A 571 -15.79 -29.59 23.49
C THR A 571 -15.74 -28.32 24.34
N HIS A 572 -15.22 -28.42 25.56
CA HIS A 572 -15.01 -27.28 26.45
C HIS A 572 -14.00 -26.29 25.85
N ASP A 573 -12.82 -26.75 25.47
CA ASP A 573 -11.76 -25.90 24.93
C ASP A 573 -12.15 -25.23 23.62
N LEU A 574 -12.84 -25.96 22.72
CA LEU A 574 -13.38 -25.41 21.48
C LEU A 574 -14.44 -24.34 21.76
N ALA A 575 -15.30 -24.54 22.75
CA ALA A 575 -16.28 -23.53 23.16
C ALA A 575 -15.58 -22.29 23.74
N THR A 576 -14.53 -22.46 24.55
CA THR A 576 -13.74 -21.37 25.12
C THR A 576 -13.06 -20.56 24.00
N LEU A 577 -12.42 -21.24 23.03
CA LEU A 577 -11.84 -20.60 21.85
C LEU A 577 -12.89 -19.83 21.05
N THR A 578 -13.99 -20.49 20.65
CA THR A 578 -14.98 -19.92 19.72
C THR A 578 -15.83 -18.81 20.33
N ASN A 579 -15.92 -18.74 21.66
CA ASN A 579 -16.57 -17.64 22.37
C ASN A 579 -15.63 -16.47 22.69
N HIS A 580 -14.31 -16.63 22.51
CA HIS A 580 -13.35 -15.58 22.81
C HIS A 580 -13.52 -14.38 21.85
N PRO A 581 -13.50 -13.12 22.35
CA PRO A 581 -13.69 -11.93 21.51
C PRO A 581 -12.68 -11.83 20.36
N GLU A 582 -11.40 -12.08 20.65
CA GLU A 582 -10.34 -12.02 19.62
C GLU A 582 -10.53 -13.08 18.53
N TRP A 583 -11.05 -14.26 18.88
CA TRP A 583 -11.36 -15.29 17.88
C TRP A 583 -12.50 -14.86 16.96
N ARG A 584 -13.58 -14.32 17.53
CA ARG A 584 -14.73 -13.81 16.75
C ARG A 584 -14.32 -12.66 15.84
N LYS A 585 -13.46 -11.78 16.32
CA LYS A 585 -12.92 -10.64 15.57
C LYS A 585 -12.02 -11.11 14.43
N MET A 586 -11.08 -12.02 14.71
CA MET A 586 -10.23 -12.64 13.69
C MET A 586 -11.08 -13.30 12.58
N LEU A 587 -12.12 -14.05 12.95
CA LEU A 587 -13.00 -14.71 11.99
C LEU A 587 -13.76 -13.75 11.05
N GLN A 588 -13.98 -12.49 11.43
CA GLN A 588 -14.60 -11.50 10.53
C GLN A 588 -13.71 -11.16 9.34
N HIS A 589 -12.40 -11.38 9.47
CA HIS A 589 -11.40 -11.05 8.47
C HIS A 589 -10.78 -12.30 7.82
N ASN A 590 -11.07 -13.50 8.32
CA ASN A 590 -10.57 -14.73 7.73
C ASN A 590 -11.25 -14.99 6.37
N PRO A 591 -10.49 -15.10 5.27
CA PRO A 591 -11.08 -15.43 3.98
C PRO A 591 -11.70 -16.83 4.04
N ILE A 592 -13.00 -16.94 3.77
CA ILE A 592 -13.62 -18.20 3.36
C ILE A 592 -13.83 -18.11 1.85
N ARG A 593 -13.06 -18.91 1.13
CA ARG A 593 -13.12 -18.99 -0.34
C ARG A 593 -14.28 -19.87 -0.78
N ALA A 594 -14.81 -19.60 -1.98
CA ALA A 594 -15.91 -20.38 -2.52
C ALA A 594 -15.41 -21.69 -3.17
N GLU A 595 -16.19 -22.77 -3.09
CA GLU A 595 -15.77 -24.08 -3.62
C GLU A 595 -15.40 -24.06 -5.11
N HIS A 596 -16.05 -23.22 -5.91
CA HIS A 596 -15.79 -23.15 -7.35
C HIS A 596 -14.40 -22.60 -7.67
N GLU A 597 -13.83 -21.76 -6.80
CA GLU A 597 -12.45 -21.25 -6.93
C GLU A 597 -11.46 -22.41 -6.83
N TYR A 598 -11.60 -23.29 -5.83
CA TYR A 598 -10.79 -24.50 -5.68
C TYR A 598 -10.92 -25.45 -6.87
N ARG A 599 -12.17 -25.73 -7.30
CA ARG A 599 -12.41 -26.64 -8.42
C ARG A 599 -11.75 -26.16 -9.70
N TRP A 600 -11.86 -24.87 -9.97
CA TRP A 600 -11.25 -24.28 -11.15
C TRP A 600 -9.72 -24.23 -11.02
N TYR A 601 -9.20 -23.82 -9.85
CA TYR A 601 -7.77 -23.70 -9.64
C TYR A 601 -7.04 -25.03 -9.77
N PHE A 602 -7.55 -26.07 -9.10
CA PHE A 602 -6.99 -27.40 -9.21
C PHE A 602 -7.28 -28.06 -10.56
N GLY A 603 -8.51 -27.91 -11.09
CA GLY A 603 -8.88 -28.52 -12.37
C GLY A 603 -8.07 -28.00 -13.56
N SER A 604 -7.65 -26.72 -13.52
CA SER A 604 -6.78 -26.15 -14.56
C SER A 604 -5.32 -26.61 -14.47
N ARG A 605 -4.84 -26.99 -13.28
CA ARG A 605 -3.43 -27.36 -13.03
C ARG A 605 -3.18 -28.86 -12.97
N PHE A 606 -4.21 -29.62 -12.62
CA PHE A 606 -4.15 -31.06 -12.39
C PHE A 606 -5.33 -31.73 -13.11
N PRO A 607 -5.32 -31.76 -14.46
CA PRO A 607 -6.40 -32.35 -15.23
C PRO A 607 -6.60 -33.83 -14.82
N GLY A 608 -7.84 -34.20 -14.52
CA GLY A 608 -8.19 -35.54 -14.04
C GLY A 608 -8.17 -35.70 -12.51
N ALA A 609 -7.55 -34.78 -11.76
CA ALA A 609 -7.63 -34.77 -10.30
C ALA A 609 -8.90 -34.04 -9.82
N GLY A 610 -9.58 -34.63 -8.85
CA GLY A 610 -10.89 -34.16 -8.37
C GLY A 610 -10.87 -33.66 -6.94
N LEU A 611 -11.63 -32.59 -6.68
CA LEU A 611 -11.90 -32.12 -5.32
C LEU A 611 -12.96 -33.02 -4.65
N GLN A 612 -12.57 -33.72 -3.60
CA GLN A 612 -13.43 -34.58 -2.79
C GLN A 612 -14.05 -33.79 -1.64
N THR A 613 -15.30 -34.07 -1.25
CA THR A 613 -15.87 -33.55 0.00
C THR A 613 -15.72 -34.58 1.11
N LEU A 614 -15.12 -34.18 2.24
CA LEU A 614 -14.92 -35.05 3.41
C LEU A 614 -16.08 -34.90 4.41
N THR A 615 -16.39 -33.66 4.79
CA THR A 615 -17.43 -33.35 5.79
C THR A 615 -18.27 -32.17 5.34
N ALA A 616 -19.50 -32.08 5.86
CA ALA A 616 -20.42 -30.98 5.57
C ALA A 616 -21.12 -30.49 6.83
N SER A 617 -21.36 -29.18 6.87
CA SER A 617 -22.20 -28.48 7.85
C SER A 617 -23.29 -27.69 7.12
N ARG A 618 -24.16 -27.00 7.87
CA ARG A 618 -25.20 -26.14 7.26
C ARG A 618 -24.62 -24.97 6.46
N ALA A 619 -23.44 -24.48 6.83
CA ALA A 619 -22.85 -23.26 6.25
C ALA A 619 -21.59 -23.52 5.40
N ALA A 620 -20.86 -24.61 5.65
CA ALA A 620 -19.56 -24.88 5.03
C ALA A 620 -19.33 -26.37 4.78
N ARG A 621 -18.38 -26.68 3.88
CA ARG A 621 -17.87 -28.02 3.61
C ARG A 621 -16.37 -28.09 3.87
N VAL A 622 -15.88 -29.25 4.26
CA VAL A 622 -14.45 -29.54 4.20
C VAL A 622 -14.19 -30.41 2.98
N VAL A 623 -13.24 -29.96 2.16
CA VAL A 623 -12.83 -30.60 0.92
C VAL A 623 -11.40 -31.09 1.03
N ALA A 624 -11.06 -32.11 0.25
CA ALA A 624 -9.72 -32.63 0.12
C ALA A 624 -9.33 -32.76 -1.35
N PHE A 625 -8.06 -32.51 -1.64
CA PHE A 625 -7.46 -32.59 -2.95
C PHE A 625 -6.12 -33.32 -2.85
N ASP A 626 -5.92 -34.29 -3.75
CA ASP A 626 -4.66 -34.99 -3.95
C ASP A 626 -4.23 -34.74 -5.40
N SER A 627 -3.06 -34.14 -5.59
CA SER A 627 -2.53 -33.86 -6.92
C SER A 627 -2.16 -35.12 -7.70
N GLY A 628 -1.97 -36.25 -7.01
CA GLY A 628 -1.21 -37.38 -7.53
C GLY A 628 0.28 -37.05 -7.68
N PRO A 629 1.09 -37.99 -8.20
CA PRO A 629 2.50 -37.77 -8.48
C PRO A 629 2.72 -36.61 -9.46
N LEU A 630 3.57 -35.66 -9.08
CA LEU A 630 3.91 -34.52 -9.92
C LEU A 630 5.24 -34.74 -10.64
N ALA A 631 5.21 -34.62 -11.96
CA ALA A 631 6.42 -34.56 -12.77
C ALA A 631 7.14 -33.22 -12.54
N LYS A 632 8.47 -33.24 -12.62
CA LYS A 632 9.29 -32.03 -12.64
C LYS A 632 9.09 -31.26 -13.94
N GLY A 633 9.10 -29.93 -13.83
CA GLY A 633 8.92 -29.02 -14.95
C GLY A 633 8.65 -27.60 -14.45
N GLN A 634 8.73 -26.63 -15.35
CA GLN A 634 8.34 -25.26 -15.03
C GLN A 634 6.82 -25.18 -14.85
N THR A 635 6.36 -24.64 -13.74
CA THR A 635 5.04 -24.02 -13.70
C THR A 635 5.13 -22.81 -14.60
N THR A 636 4.43 -22.81 -15.74
CA THR A 636 4.17 -21.55 -16.43
C THR A 636 3.68 -20.56 -15.37
N PRO A 637 4.23 -19.35 -15.27
CA PRO A 637 3.70 -18.30 -14.40
C PRO A 637 2.30 -17.98 -14.89
N LEU A 638 1.34 -18.77 -14.44
CA LEU A 638 -0.05 -18.47 -14.60
C LEU A 638 -0.28 -17.39 -13.56
N THR A 639 -0.04 -16.14 -13.98
CA THR A 639 -1.04 -15.09 -13.78
C THR A 639 -2.37 -15.81 -13.90
N TYR A 640 -3.22 -15.85 -12.86
CA TYR A 640 -4.57 -16.44 -12.88
C TYR A 640 -4.98 -16.59 -14.35
N PRO A 641 -4.97 -17.83 -14.90
CA PRO A 641 -4.95 -18.05 -16.33
C PRO A 641 -5.98 -17.21 -16.98
#